data_AF-A0A095XFM9-F1
#
_entry.id   AF-A0A095XFM9-F1
#
_cell.length_a   1.000
_cell.length_b   1.000
_cell.length_c   1.000
_cell.angle_alpha   90.00
_cell.angle_beta   90.00
_cell.angle_gamma   90.00
#
_symmetry.space_group_name_H-M   'P 1'
#
loop_
_entity.id
_entity.type
_entity.pdbx_description
1 polymer ?
#
loop_
_entity_poly.entity_id
_entity_poly.type
_entity_poly.pdbx_seq_one_letter_code
_entity_poly.pdbx_strand_id
1 'polypeptide(L)'
;MLKLKNLSKFYYSKGIIASGLNRVNLELFPGEFVVITGESGSGKSTLINVISGLDSYEEGEMYIDGSETSHYTVNDFENYRRKYIANIFQSFNLVSSYTVFQNVELVLLVEGRRKSDVKDKVTAIIEKVGLTEFANTKVSKLSGGQKQRVAIARALAKETPIIVADEPTGNLDSKSALGIVELLKDVAEDHLVIVVTHNYDQFEDCASRRIKLSDGRIIEDEIITPRRDEHKIAAVETKPMTWANKFILGIRNTFNIFPKFLLLLLVFLFLSASVIMQYAGIKANNDAFEGFGSNMFFSNSSDRRVVVKHSDNSPMTEEDYTKLQKTPHYKTLFKDDIILDVSFYSIDDDPSEDAETKDRYNVYMQAHPAPMSEMPKKLLAGKKPKADNEAVIGLYSMTLDEDALRGQIGKEVKLSDDGGEEYSVKVTGVYFIDKQRTQTSGVEIDFQGVGKIFLSDSILSKARASKIDSISKTEILINGKKYPLGADGGQFNVYPNANVNKGYAIVPEEVDALYESGSSKWKQLVYNVKNIYFKDTVTVVSINTYTKNNYKRLLGIDKPFEDVSGSIYINDEDYHSLFMKENYQSTIYINERKNADEAVSWLKDNGYTVVSLAKAKTQFIDTDILNIVTVPLNVAIVVGIFFICYFVIRLILRSRSTYFSTLRLICLDIRSIKQILDIELIFIINIAYFMLVAFIRLVQTKVLNISFLVEIFDFIKIQDYIILYVIVVCLAYIISRKFSKKLFKKSAMSTFREEV
;
A
#
# COMPACT_ATOMS: atom_id res chain seq x y z
N MET A 1 35.24 50.96 12.03
CA MET A 1 34.81 49.62 11.55
C MET A 1 33.32 49.60 11.32
N LEU A 2 32.52 49.88 12.35
CA LEU A 2 31.07 50.02 12.25
C LEU A 2 30.69 51.51 12.37
N LYS A 3 29.82 52.01 11.49
CA LYS A 3 29.36 53.40 11.52
C LYS A 3 27.85 53.49 11.31
N LEU A 4 27.16 54.19 12.20
CA LEU A 4 25.75 54.53 12.14
C LEU A 4 25.61 56.03 11.85
N LYS A 5 24.77 56.39 10.88
CA LYS A 5 24.53 57.78 10.49
C LYS A 5 23.04 58.05 10.43
N ASN A 6 22.55 58.90 11.33
CA ASN A 6 21.14 59.26 11.49
C ASN A 6 20.19 58.05 11.53
N LEU A 7 20.61 56.95 12.16
CA LEU A 7 19.87 55.70 12.14
C LEU A 7 18.63 55.77 13.05
N SER A 8 17.46 55.43 12.51
CA SER A 8 16.19 55.35 13.26
C SER A 8 15.53 53.99 13.11
N LYS A 9 14.87 53.54 14.18
CA LYS A 9 14.09 52.31 14.24
C LYS A 9 12.71 52.61 14.81
N PHE A 10 11.66 52.23 14.10
CA PHE A 10 10.26 52.35 14.54
C PHE A 10 9.61 50.98 14.70
N TYR A 11 8.81 50.83 15.74
CA TYR A 11 8.00 49.63 15.98
C TYR A 11 6.52 49.97 15.81
N TYR A 12 5.83 49.16 15.02
CA TYR A 12 4.41 49.28 14.74
C TYR A 12 3.66 48.18 15.48
N SER A 13 2.75 48.54 16.38
CA SER A 13 1.92 47.57 17.11
C SER A 13 0.52 48.12 17.36
N LYS A 14 -0.51 47.40 16.91
CA LYS A 14 -1.93 47.73 17.12
C LYS A 14 -2.29 49.19 16.78
N GLY A 15 -1.70 49.76 15.73
CA GLY A 15 -1.92 51.14 15.30
C GLY A 15 -1.10 52.20 16.04
N ILE A 16 -0.28 51.81 17.02
CA ILE A 16 0.66 52.68 17.73
C ILE A 16 2.05 52.56 17.09
N ILE A 17 2.70 53.70 16.87
CA ILE A 17 4.09 53.80 16.42
C ILE A 17 4.95 54.19 17.63
N ALA A 18 5.89 53.32 18.01
CA ALA A 18 6.88 53.62 19.04
C ALA A 18 8.26 53.78 18.38
N SER A 19 8.96 54.89 18.69
CA SER A 19 10.34 55.08 18.24
C SER A 19 11.28 54.28 19.15
N GLY A 20 11.97 53.31 18.59
CA GLY A 20 12.99 52.51 19.29
C GLY A 20 14.38 53.13 19.21
N LEU A 21 14.70 53.81 18.11
CA LEU A 21 15.90 54.64 17.91
C LEU A 21 15.53 55.87 17.10
N ASN A 22 16.18 57.00 17.39
CA ASN A 22 15.91 58.27 16.74
C ASN A 22 17.22 58.96 16.33
N ARG A 23 17.55 58.91 15.04
CA ARG A 23 18.71 59.57 14.42
C ARG A 23 20.03 59.35 15.17
N VAL A 24 20.31 58.10 15.53
CA VAL A 24 21.54 57.72 16.22
C VAL A 24 22.75 57.87 15.28
N ASN A 25 23.78 58.54 15.76
CA ASN A 25 25.08 58.67 15.09
C ASN A 25 26.14 58.05 15.99
N LEU A 26 26.88 57.07 15.49
CA LEU A 26 27.87 56.33 16.28
C LEU A 26 28.94 55.74 15.37
N GLU A 27 30.20 55.77 15.78
CA GLU A 27 31.29 55.13 15.05
C GLU A 27 32.16 54.33 16.01
N LEU A 28 32.29 53.02 15.75
CA LEU A 28 32.97 52.06 16.61
C LEU A 28 34.14 51.40 15.89
N PHE A 29 35.18 51.10 16.64
CA PHE A 29 36.46 50.61 16.13
C PHE A 29 36.88 49.27 16.78
N PRO A 30 37.69 48.45 16.11
CA PRO A 30 38.24 47.23 16.71
C PRO A 30 39.11 47.56 17.93
N GLY A 31 39.13 46.65 18.91
CA GLY A 31 39.87 46.80 20.17
C GLY A 31 39.18 47.70 21.20
N GLU A 32 37.99 48.22 20.91
CA GLU A 32 37.19 48.96 21.89
C GLU A 32 36.37 48.01 22.77
N PHE A 33 36.36 48.28 24.07
CA PHE A 33 35.39 47.74 25.03
C PHE A 33 34.36 48.84 25.33
N VAL A 34 33.24 48.79 24.61
CA VAL A 34 32.20 49.82 24.64
C VAL A 34 31.10 49.40 25.61
N VAL A 35 30.81 50.24 26.61
CA VAL A 35 29.73 50.02 27.57
C VAL A 35 28.58 50.99 27.31
N ILE A 36 27.42 50.46 26.92
CA ILE A 36 26.20 51.20 26.64
C ILE A 36 25.27 51.11 27.85
N THR A 37 24.95 52.27 28.42
CA THR A 37 24.11 52.44 29.62
C THR A 37 22.87 53.27 29.34
N GLY A 38 21.89 53.25 30.23
CA GLY A 38 20.64 54.03 30.10
C GLY A 38 19.45 53.38 30.80
N GLU A 39 18.37 54.15 30.98
CA GLU A 39 17.16 53.68 31.66
C GLU A 39 16.45 52.56 30.89
N SER A 40 15.55 51.82 31.56
CA SER A 40 14.74 50.80 30.88
C SER A 40 13.87 51.46 29.81
N GLY A 41 13.78 50.83 28.64
CA GLY A 41 13.05 51.39 27.50
C GLY A 41 13.79 52.47 26.70
N SER A 42 15.02 52.86 27.07
CA SER A 42 15.74 53.94 26.38
C SER A 42 16.22 53.61 24.95
N GLY A 43 16.05 52.37 24.49
CA GLY A 43 16.43 51.91 23.15
C GLY A 43 17.69 51.04 23.09
N LYS A 44 18.35 50.72 24.22
CA LYS A 44 19.62 49.96 24.27
C LYS A 44 19.55 48.63 23.52
N SER A 45 18.59 47.77 23.86
CA SER A 45 18.38 46.49 23.19
C SER A 45 18.02 46.66 21.72
N THR A 46 17.32 47.75 21.34
CA THR A 46 17.06 48.05 19.92
C THR A 46 18.34 48.38 19.19
N LEU A 47 19.20 49.23 19.76
CA LEU A 47 20.50 49.59 19.19
C LEU A 47 21.36 48.37 18.93
N ILE A 48 21.55 47.51 19.94
CA ILE A 48 22.36 46.32 19.76
C ILE A 48 21.73 45.30 18.81
N ASN A 49 20.39 45.17 18.77
CA ASN A 49 19.74 44.27 17.82
C ASN A 49 19.92 44.73 16.37
N VAL A 50 19.90 46.03 16.12
CA VAL A 50 20.20 46.61 14.80
C VAL A 50 21.67 46.42 14.44
N ILE A 51 22.60 46.77 15.34
CA ILE A 51 24.05 46.55 15.14
C ILE A 51 24.34 45.07 14.87
N SER A 52 23.68 44.19 15.60
CA SER A 52 23.82 42.74 15.49
C SER A 52 23.09 42.17 14.28
N GLY A 53 22.42 42.99 13.46
CA GLY A 53 21.62 42.56 12.31
C GLY A 53 20.46 41.62 12.66
N LEU A 54 20.04 41.53 13.93
CA LEU A 54 18.91 40.71 14.38
C LEU A 54 17.57 41.40 14.08
N ASP A 55 17.59 42.73 13.98
CA ASP A 55 16.51 43.59 13.52
C ASP A 55 17.01 44.51 12.39
N SER A 56 16.08 45.02 11.59
CA SER A 56 16.36 46.03 10.55
C SER A 56 16.21 47.45 11.10
N TYR A 57 16.53 48.45 10.29
CA TYR A 57 16.25 49.86 10.54
C TYR A 57 15.43 50.44 9.39
N GLU A 58 14.70 51.54 9.63
CA GLU A 58 13.81 52.16 8.63
C GLU A 58 14.37 53.46 8.05
N GLU A 59 15.21 54.19 8.80
CA GLU A 59 15.85 55.43 8.32
C GLU A 59 17.34 55.46 8.66
N GLY A 60 18.10 56.26 7.90
CA GLY A 60 19.54 56.45 8.08
C GLY A 60 20.37 55.38 7.37
N GLU A 61 21.66 55.35 7.69
CA GLU A 61 22.66 54.50 7.04
C GLU A 61 23.48 53.76 8.11
N MET A 62 23.77 52.48 7.86
CA MET A 62 24.74 51.70 8.63
C MET A 62 25.82 51.19 7.68
N TYR A 63 27.08 51.28 8.11
CA TYR A 63 28.26 50.87 7.36
C TYR A 63 29.09 49.88 8.17
N ILE A 64 29.60 48.84 7.51
CA ILE A 64 30.57 47.88 8.04
C ILE A 64 31.78 47.83 7.10
N ASP A 65 32.98 48.10 7.62
CA ASP A 65 34.21 48.24 6.83
C ASP A 65 34.05 49.19 5.62
N GLY A 66 33.28 50.26 5.79
CA GLY A 66 32.96 51.24 4.76
C GLY A 66 31.89 50.81 3.74
N SER A 67 31.38 49.58 3.82
CA SER A 67 30.28 49.10 2.97
C SER A 67 28.92 49.38 3.61
N GLU A 68 28.03 50.04 2.87
CA GLU A 68 26.68 50.38 3.33
C GLU A 68 25.76 49.14 3.40
N THR A 69 24.84 49.08 4.37
CA THR A 69 23.93 47.93 4.57
C THR A 69 22.47 48.21 4.24
N SER A 70 22.11 49.38 3.73
CA SER A 70 20.71 49.79 3.49
C SER A 70 19.97 48.90 2.49
N HIS A 71 20.70 48.31 1.55
CA HIS A 71 20.19 47.40 0.52
C HIS A 71 20.18 45.92 0.96
N TYR A 72 20.62 45.62 2.19
CA TYR A 72 20.71 44.24 2.66
C TYR A 72 19.34 43.59 2.77
N THR A 73 19.18 42.45 2.09
CA THR A 73 18.05 41.55 2.30
C THR A 73 18.19 40.79 3.62
N VAL A 74 17.15 40.06 4.02
CA VAL A 74 17.20 39.15 5.19
C VAL A 74 18.38 38.17 5.09
N ASN A 75 18.70 37.70 3.88
CA ASN A 75 19.80 36.78 3.64
C ASN A 75 21.17 37.47 3.74
N ASP A 76 21.26 38.74 3.35
CA ASP A 76 22.48 39.53 3.48
C ASP A 76 22.76 39.85 4.95
N PHE A 77 21.73 40.18 5.74
CA PHE A 77 21.87 40.28 7.19
C PHE A 77 22.22 38.95 7.85
N GLU A 78 21.73 37.80 7.35
CA GLU A 78 22.19 36.48 7.83
C GLU A 78 23.69 36.27 7.59
N ASN A 79 24.20 36.67 6.42
CA ASN A 79 25.63 36.60 6.10
C ASN A 79 26.45 37.62 6.90
N TYR A 80 25.96 38.85 7.05
CA TYR A 80 26.56 39.87 7.91
C TYR A 80 26.75 39.34 9.33
N ARG A 81 25.69 38.76 9.92
CA ARG A 81 25.79 38.18 11.25
C ARG A 81 26.78 37.04 11.28
N ARG A 82 26.78 36.15 10.29
CA ARG A 82 27.73 35.03 10.23
C ARG A 82 29.19 35.52 10.21
N LYS A 83 29.48 36.59 9.47
CA LYS A 83 30.82 37.10 9.22
C LYS A 83 31.36 38.06 10.29
N TYR A 84 30.50 38.88 10.89
CA TYR A 84 30.94 40.02 11.71
C TYR A 84 30.54 39.96 13.18
N ILE A 85 29.43 39.30 13.54
CA ILE A 85 28.79 39.48 14.85
C ILE A 85 28.75 38.17 15.63
N ALA A 86 29.22 38.16 16.87
CA ALA A 86 28.92 37.13 17.87
C ALA A 86 28.03 37.71 18.97
N ASN A 87 26.86 37.11 19.19
CA ASN A 87 25.89 37.59 20.18
C ASN A 87 25.94 36.77 21.46
N ILE A 88 25.97 37.46 22.60
CA ILE A 88 25.77 36.93 23.94
C ILE A 88 24.47 37.54 24.45
N PHE A 89 23.46 36.70 24.67
CA PHE A 89 22.11 37.14 25.03
C PHE A 89 21.87 37.03 26.53
N GLN A 90 21.04 37.92 27.08
CA GLN A 90 20.60 37.90 28.48
C GLN A 90 19.95 36.57 28.90
N SER A 91 19.19 35.95 28.00
CA SER A 91 18.54 34.63 28.20
C SER A 91 19.39 33.44 27.75
N PHE A 92 20.70 33.64 27.54
CA PHE A 92 21.70 32.68 27.05
C PHE A 92 21.49 32.16 25.61
N ASN A 93 20.23 31.97 25.17
CA ASN A 93 19.84 31.42 23.86
C ASN A 93 20.66 30.19 23.45
N LEU A 94 20.76 29.22 24.36
CA LEU A 94 21.43 27.94 24.17
C LEU A 94 20.45 26.84 23.82
N VAL A 95 20.91 25.81 23.13
CA VAL A 95 20.10 24.61 22.91
C VAL A 95 20.14 23.76 24.17
N SER A 96 19.07 23.83 24.98
CA SER A 96 19.00 23.19 26.31
C SER A 96 19.23 21.67 26.29
N SER A 97 18.83 21.00 25.21
CA SER A 97 19.00 19.55 25.06
C SER A 97 20.42 19.13 24.66
N TYR A 98 21.26 20.07 24.21
CA TYR A 98 22.63 19.82 23.79
C TYR A 98 23.57 19.89 24.99
N THR A 99 24.70 19.17 24.93
CA THR A 99 25.80 19.33 25.89
C THR A 99 26.52 20.67 25.71
N VAL A 100 27.38 21.04 26.66
CA VAL A 100 28.31 22.19 26.49
C VAL A 100 29.11 22.02 25.21
N PHE A 101 29.75 20.86 25.02
CA PHE A 101 30.51 20.54 23.81
C PHE A 101 29.67 20.72 22.55
N GLN A 102 28.46 20.16 22.53
CA GLN A 102 27.60 20.23 21.35
C GLN A 102 27.11 21.64 21.04
N ASN A 103 26.90 22.50 22.05
CA ASN A 103 26.52 23.89 21.85
C ASN A 103 27.66 24.70 21.20
N VAL A 104 28.90 24.46 21.62
CA VAL A 104 30.09 25.12 21.05
C VAL A 104 30.42 24.56 19.66
N GLU A 105 30.40 23.24 19.50
CA GLU A 105 30.60 22.54 18.22
C GLU A 105 29.60 22.99 17.16
N LEU A 106 28.34 23.22 17.55
CA LEU A 106 27.27 23.64 16.65
C LEU A 106 27.69 24.87 15.81
N VAL A 107 28.32 25.87 16.43
CA VAL A 107 28.77 27.10 15.76
C VAL A 107 29.75 26.80 14.62
N LEU A 108 30.74 25.94 14.87
CA LEU A 108 31.74 25.57 13.87
C LEU A 108 31.15 24.72 12.74
N LEU A 109 30.18 23.86 13.06
CA LEU A 109 29.47 23.08 12.03
C LEU A 109 28.63 23.98 11.12
N VAL A 110 28.01 25.04 11.67
CA VAL A 110 27.27 26.06 10.90
C VAL A 110 28.19 26.76 9.89
N GLU A 111 29.44 27.02 10.26
CA GLU A 111 30.46 27.63 9.38
C GLU A 111 31.05 26.66 8.35
N GLY A 112 30.50 25.45 8.26
CA GLY A 112 30.94 24.45 7.28
C GLY A 112 32.23 23.73 7.65
N ARG A 113 32.77 23.90 8.87
CA ARG A 113 33.92 23.11 9.33
C ARG A 113 33.55 21.64 9.48
N ARG A 114 34.46 20.73 9.15
CA ARG A 114 34.19 19.29 9.26
C ARG A 114 34.20 18.87 10.72
N LYS A 115 33.31 17.93 11.07
CA LYS A 115 33.22 17.41 12.44
C LYS A 115 34.54 16.82 12.97
N SER A 116 35.35 16.21 12.11
CA SER A 116 36.66 15.66 12.48
C SER A 116 37.63 16.73 12.98
N ASP A 117 37.50 17.96 12.48
CA ASP A 117 38.54 19.00 12.62
C ASP A 117 38.19 19.99 13.75
N VAL A 118 36.99 19.90 14.32
CA VAL A 118 36.50 20.85 15.33
C VAL A 118 36.71 20.40 16.76
N LYS A 119 36.99 19.12 17.02
CA LYS A 119 36.99 18.55 18.38
C LYS A 119 38.02 19.24 19.28
N ASP A 120 39.26 19.35 18.82
CA ASP A 120 40.36 19.91 19.63
C ASP A 120 40.12 21.39 19.90
N LYS A 121 39.65 22.12 18.88
CA LYS A 121 39.28 23.53 18.99
C LYS A 121 38.13 23.76 19.98
N VAL A 122 37.07 22.95 19.92
CA VAL A 122 35.95 23.04 20.86
C VAL A 122 36.43 22.78 22.28
N THR A 123 37.30 21.78 22.48
CA THR A 123 37.87 21.44 23.78
C THR A 123 38.69 22.60 24.35
N ALA A 124 39.57 23.20 23.54
CA ALA A 124 40.38 24.35 23.95
C ALA A 124 39.53 25.57 24.33
N ILE A 125 38.45 25.84 23.60
CA ILE A 125 37.51 26.94 23.93
C ILE A 125 36.79 26.67 25.25
N ILE A 126 36.34 25.42 25.46
CA ILE A 126 35.66 25.02 26.71
C ILE A 126 36.59 25.13 27.90
N GLU A 127 37.86 24.79 27.73
CA GLU A 127 38.90 24.96 28.73
C GLU A 127 39.13 26.44 29.04
N LYS A 128 39.26 27.29 28.01
CA LYS A 128 39.43 28.75 28.17
C LYS A 128 38.32 29.40 29.00
N VAL A 129 37.08 28.93 28.88
CA VAL A 129 35.96 29.47 29.68
C VAL A 129 35.76 28.77 31.03
N GLY A 130 36.60 27.80 31.38
CA GLY A 130 36.57 27.07 32.65
C GLY A 130 35.41 26.08 32.76
N LEU A 131 35.03 25.40 31.67
CA LEU A 131 33.90 24.46 31.63
C LEU A 131 34.29 23.00 31.29
N THR A 132 35.58 22.64 31.40
CA THR A 132 36.11 21.31 31.02
C THR A 132 35.32 20.16 31.64
N GLU A 133 35.03 20.21 32.94
CA GLU A 133 34.27 19.16 33.65
C GLU A 133 32.82 19.05 33.17
N PHE A 134 32.27 20.12 32.60
CA PHE A 134 30.89 20.19 32.12
C PHE A 134 30.76 19.92 30.62
N ALA A 135 31.85 19.60 29.90
CA ALA A 135 31.85 19.42 28.44
C ALA A 135 30.73 18.48 27.95
N ASN A 136 30.48 17.39 28.68
CA ASN A 136 29.46 16.38 28.35
C ASN A 136 28.11 16.59 29.07
N THR A 137 27.98 17.65 29.86
CA THR A 137 26.75 17.96 30.62
C THR A 137 25.77 18.73 29.74
N LYS A 138 24.49 18.31 29.75
CA LYS A 138 23.41 19.03 29.06
C LYS A 138 23.22 20.42 29.65
N VAL A 139 23.07 21.44 28.80
CA VAL A 139 22.91 22.84 29.23
C VAL A 139 21.72 23.04 30.15
N SER A 140 20.65 22.25 30.00
CA SER A 140 19.50 22.29 30.91
C SER A 140 19.85 22.04 32.38
N LYS A 141 21.00 21.42 32.68
CA LYS A 141 21.46 21.09 34.03
C LYS A 141 22.47 22.10 34.61
N LEU A 142 22.86 23.12 33.85
CA LEU A 142 23.87 24.10 34.27
C LEU A 142 23.27 25.26 35.05
N SER A 143 24.07 25.86 35.94
CA SER A 143 23.74 27.12 36.62
C SER A 143 23.69 28.30 35.64
N GLY A 144 23.14 29.44 36.06
CA GLY A 144 23.10 30.66 35.24
C GLY A 144 24.50 31.11 34.77
N GLY A 145 25.47 31.16 35.68
CA GLY A 145 26.86 31.55 35.36
C GLY A 145 27.54 30.57 34.39
N GLN A 146 27.30 29.27 34.57
CA GLN A 146 27.80 28.26 33.65
C GLN A 146 27.16 28.39 32.27
N LYS A 147 25.84 28.64 32.17
CA LYS A 147 25.16 28.90 30.90
C LYS A 147 25.74 30.14 30.21
N GLN A 148 26.03 31.20 30.96
CA GLN A 148 26.66 32.40 30.41
C GLN A 148 28.04 32.07 29.82
N ARG A 149 28.87 31.30 30.53
CA ARG A 149 30.18 30.83 30.02
C ARG A 149 30.03 30.01 28.74
N VAL A 150 28.99 29.18 28.59
CA VAL A 150 28.71 28.47 27.33
C VAL A 150 28.33 29.44 26.21
N ALA A 151 27.54 30.48 26.50
CA ALA A 151 27.19 31.49 25.51
C ALA A 151 28.43 32.26 25.03
N ILE A 152 29.36 32.57 25.93
CA ILE A 152 30.64 33.20 25.57
C ILE A 152 31.53 32.22 24.79
N ALA A 153 31.64 30.96 25.21
CA ALA A 153 32.35 29.93 24.43
C ALA A 153 31.83 29.82 23.00
N ARG A 154 30.51 29.93 22.79
CA ARG A 154 29.92 29.99 21.45
C ARG A 154 30.27 31.25 20.68
N ALA A 155 30.34 32.40 21.35
CA ALA A 155 30.79 33.65 20.74
C ALA A 155 32.25 33.54 20.28
N LEU A 156 33.13 32.97 21.11
CA LEU A 156 34.54 32.74 20.81
C LEU A 156 34.74 31.74 19.68
N ALA A 157 33.95 30.66 19.64
CA ALA A 157 34.02 29.66 18.58
C ALA A 157 33.76 30.23 17.19
N LYS A 158 33.00 31.33 17.13
CA LYS A 158 32.62 31.98 15.88
C LYS A 158 33.73 32.82 15.24
N GLU A 159 34.74 33.22 16.02
CA GLU A 159 35.90 34.01 15.53
C GLU A 159 35.50 35.29 14.77
N THR A 160 34.42 35.95 15.17
CA THR A 160 33.95 37.18 14.51
C THR A 160 34.51 38.42 15.18
N PRO A 161 34.83 39.49 14.42
CA PRO A 161 35.51 40.67 14.94
C PRO A 161 34.68 41.54 15.91
N ILE A 162 33.34 41.38 15.95
CA ILE A 162 32.46 42.09 16.88
C ILE A 162 31.77 41.09 17.81
N ILE A 163 31.83 41.34 19.11
CA ILE A 163 31.05 40.63 20.12
C ILE A 163 30.08 41.61 20.76
N VAL A 164 28.80 41.26 20.75
CA VAL A 164 27.72 42.06 21.33
C VAL A 164 27.12 41.28 22.49
N ALA A 165 27.08 41.89 23.67
CA ALA A 165 26.60 41.28 24.90
C ALA A 165 25.47 42.09 25.51
N ASP A 166 24.27 41.51 25.55
CA ASP A 166 23.08 42.09 26.18
C ASP A 166 22.97 41.62 27.62
N GLU A 167 23.23 42.50 28.58
CA GLU A 167 23.21 42.24 30.02
C GLU A 167 23.94 40.96 30.44
N PRO A 168 25.23 40.80 30.12
CA PRO A 168 25.94 39.53 30.30
C PRO A 168 26.10 39.08 31.77
N THR A 169 25.88 39.98 32.73
CA THR A 169 26.00 39.73 34.17
C THR A 169 24.67 39.80 34.92
N GLY A 170 23.57 40.20 34.27
CA GLY A 170 22.31 40.56 34.96
C GLY A 170 21.63 39.43 35.73
N ASN A 171 21.87 38.18 35.33
CA ASN A 171 21.27 36.99 35.96
C ASN A 171 22.26 36.21 36.86
N LEU A 172 23.38 36.82 37.26
CA LEU A 172 24.50 36.15 37.93
C LEU A 172 24.74 36.68 39.34
N ASP A 173 25.27 35.83 40.22
CA ASP A 173 25.84 36.28 41.50
C ASP A 173 27.14 37.08 41.26
N SER A 174 27.53 37.94 42.21
CA SER A 174 28.65 38.87 42.05
C SER A 174 29.97 38.18 41.71
N LYS A 175 30.24 36.99 42.27
CA LYS A 175 31.48 36.25 41.99
C LYS A 175 31.49 35.70 40.58
N SER A 176 30.36 35.14 40.13
CA SER A 176 30.19 34.70 38.74
C SER A 176 30.27 35.88 37.77
N ALA A 177 29.67 37.03 38.10
CA ALA A 177 29.68 38.23 37.27
C ALA A 177 31.11 38.75 37.03
N LEU A 178 31.94 38.86 38.08
CA LEU A 178 33.35 39.28 37.95
C LEU A 178 34.11 38.37 36.98
N GLY A 179 33.96 37.05 37.11
CA GLY A 179 34.62 36.11 36.21
C GLY A 179 34.11 36.14 34.76
N ILE A 180 32.92 36.70 34.49
CA ILE A 180 32.43 36.97 33.13
C ILE A 180 33.03 38.26 32.58
N VAL A 181 33.12 39.31 33.40
CA VAL A 181 33.72 40.60 33.01
C VAL A 181 35.19 40.40 32.64
N GLU A 182 35.95 39.68 33.45
CA GLU A 182 37.37 39.36 33.19
C GLU A 182 37.53 38.60 31.87
N LEU A 183 36.70 37.57 31.64
CA LEU A 183 36.72 36.81 30.40
C LEU A 183 36.37 37.68 29.17
N LEU A 184 35.43 38.62 29.28
CA LEU A 184 35.11 39.55 28.19
C LEU A 184 36.24 40.56 27.94
N LYS A 185 36.91 41.02 29.00
CA LYS A 185 38.06 41.92 28.93
C LYS A 185 39.21 41.27 28.16
N ASP A 186 39.56 40.03 28.48
CA ASP A 186 40.60 39.26 27.78
C ASP A 186 40.30 39.07 26.30
N VAL A 187 39.02 39.09 25.91
CA VAL A 187 38.59 38.90 24.54
C VAL A 187 38.61 40.22 23.76
N ALA A 188 38.42 41.34 24.44
CA ALA A 188 38.41 42.67 23.82
C ALA A 188 39.76 43.13 23.30
N GLU A 189 40.88 42.50 23.67
CA GLU A 189 42.21 42.87 23.19
C GLU A 189 42.29 42.93 21.65
N ASP A 190 41.65 41.97 20.97
CA ASP A 190 41.67 41.86 19.51
C ASP A 190 40.29 42.10 18.84
N HIS A 191 39.23 42.30 19.63
CA HIS A 191 37.83 42.36 19.16
C HIS A 191 37.17 43.68 19.55
N LEU A 192 36.15 44.10 18.79
CA LEU A 192 35.20 45.11 19.28
C LEU A 192 34.19 44.41 20.20
N VAL A 193 34.21 44.75 21.49
CA VAL A 193 33.25 44.22 22.47
C VAL A 193 32.27 45.33 22.85
N ILE A 194 30.97 45.09 22.63
CA ILE A 194 29.89 46.02 22.96
C ILE A 194 29.03 45.39 24.04
N VAL A 195 29.00 45.96 25.23
CA VAL A 195 28.19 45.51 26.36
C VAL A 195 27.05 46.49 26.61
N VAL A 196 25.82 46.00 26.68
CA VAL A 196 24.68 46.74 27.24
C VAL A 196 24.48 46.31 28.68
N THR A 197 24.43 47.28 29.60
CA THR A 197 24.21 47.02 31.03
C THR A 197 23.48 48.16 31.71
N HIS A 198 22.80 47.85 32.81
CA HIS A 198 22.26 48.82 33.76
C HIS A 198 23.25 49.17 34.89
N ASN A 199 24.26 48.32 35.11
CA ASN A 199 25.26 48.50 36.16
C ASN A 199 26.62 48.76 35.50
N TYR A 200 26.99 50.03 35.40
CA TYR A 200 28.26 50.46 34.80
C TYR A 200 29.46 50.09 35.68
N ASP A 201 29.32 50.18 37.00
CA ASP A 201 30.38 49.96 37.99
C ASP A 201 31.03 48.57 37.83
N GLN A 202 30.29 47.57 37.35
CA GLN A 202 30.82 46.23 37.06
C GLN A 202 31.83 46.19 35.92
N PHE A 203 31.79 47.16 35.00
CA PHE A 203 32.59 47.19 33.76
C PHE A 203 33.53 48.40 33.72
N GLU A 204 33.52 49.28 34.71
CA GLU A 204 34.30 50.51 34.75
C GLU A 204 35.80 50.25 34.49
N ASP A 205 36.38 49.24 35.14
CA ASP A 205 37.81 48.88 35.03
C ASP A 205 38.23 48.28 33.66
N CYS A 206 37.27 47.97 32.79
CA CYS A 206 37.53 47.41 31.47
C CYS A 206 36.99 48.26 30.32
N ALA A 207 36.17 49.28 30.60
CA ALA A 207 35.56 50.12 29.58
C ALA A 207 36.60 51.04 28.93
N SER A 208 36.75 50.95 27.61
CA SER A 208 37.50 51.94 26.83
C SER A 208 36.63 53.13 26.43
N ARG A 209 35.31 52.93 26.36
CA ARG A 209 34.33 53.95 25.96
C ARG A 209 32.99 53.72 26.64
N ARG A 210 32.36 54.78 27.11
CA ARG A 210 31.04 54.78 27.73
C ARG A 210 30.05 55.55 26.88
N ILE A 211 28.90 54.94 26.60
CA ILE A 211 27.82 55.56 25.85
C ILE A 211 26.56 55.54 26.72
N LYS A 212 25.85 56.67 26.80
CA LYS A 212 24.56 56.75 27.52
C LYS A 212 23.43 57.02 26.54
N LEU A 213 22.40 56.18 26.59
CA LEU A 213 21.24 56.24 25.72
C LEU A 213 19.97 56.66 26.49
N SER A 214 19.23 57.63 25.97
CA SER A 214 17.93 58.09 26.49
C SER A 214 16.96 58.34 25.34
N ASP A 215 15.71 57.86 25.47
CA ASP A 215 14.63 58.05 24.48
C ASP A 215 15.05 57.78 23.02
N GLY A 216 15.83 56.72 22.80
CA GLY A 216 16.31 56.32 21.48
C GLY A 216 17.44 57.19 20.91
N ARG A 217 18.04 58.08 21.71
CA ARG A 217 19.16 58.98 21.32
C ARG A 217 20.38 58.75 22.21
N ILE A 218 21.56 58.96 21.62
CA ILE A 218 22.81 59.04 22.40
C ILE A 218 22.88 60.42 23.03
N ILE A 219 22.96 60.48 24.36
CA ILE A 219 23.07 61.73 25.13
C ILE A 219 24.50 61.95 25.66
N GLU A 220 25.31 60.90 25.70
CA GLU A 220 26.69 60.93 26.20
C GLU A 220 27.52 59.89 25.45
N ASP A 221 28.74 60.27 25.06
CA ASP A 221 29.70 59.45 24.34
C ASP A 221 31.12 59.83 24.80
N GLU A 222 31.62 59.12 25.81
CA GLU A 222 32.86 59.42 26.52
C GLU A 222 33.92 58.35 26.22
N ILE A 223 35.09 58.77 25.75
CA ILE A 223 36.26 57.90 25.54
C ILE A 223 37.09 57.92 26.82
N ILE A 224 37.19 56.78 27.50
CA ILE A 224 37.88 56.63 28.80
C ILE A 224 39.35 56.33 28.57
N THR A 225 39.62 55.35 27.71
CA THR A 225 40.98 54.93 27.37
C THR A 225 41.19 55.07 25.87
N PRO A 226 42.27 55.73 25.41
CA PRO A 226 42.52 55.88 23.98
C PRO A 226 42.71 54.53 23.31
N ARG A 227 42.23 54.45 22.06
CA ARG A 227 42.29 53.24 21.23
C ARG A 227 43.72 52.73 21.09
N ARG A 228 43.90 51.41 21.21
CA ARG A 228 45.12 50.73 20.76
C ARG A 228 45.01 50.50 19.25
N ASP A 229 45.91 51.09 18.47
CA ASP A 229 45.87 51.04 16.99
C ASP A 229 46.42 49.73 16.40
N GLU A 230 46.79 48.77 17.23
CA GLU A 230 47.44 47.53 16.81
C GLU A 230 46.48 46.33 16.90
N HIS A 231 46.47 45.54 15.83
CA HIS A 231 45.71 44.31 15.58
C HIS A 231 44.27 44.48 15.03
N LYS A 232 44.09 43.98 13.79
CA LYS A 232 42.80 43.83 13.11
C LYS A 232 42.51 42.34 12.99
N ILE A 233 41.49 41.83 13.68
CA ILE A 233 40.89 40.56 13.26
C ILE A 233 40.12 40.85 11.96
N ALA A 234 40.67 40.35 10.86
CA ALA A 234 39.98 40.37 9.58
C ALA A 234 38.73 39.48 9.69
N ALA A 235 37.64 39.92 9.08
CA ALA A 235 36.42 39.14 9.06
C ALA A 235 36.66 37.77 8.39
N VAL A 236 36.34 36.69 9.11
CA VAL A 236 36.64 35.32 8.69
C VAL A 236 35.90 34.97 7.40
N GLU A 237 36.58 34.25 6.50
CA GLU A 237 35.98 33.70 5.29
C GLU A 237 35.03 32.54 5.67
N THR A 238 33.75 32.86 5.83
CA THR A 238 32.75 31.86 6.25
C THR A 238 32.28 31.02 5.07
N LYS A 239 32.29 29.69 5.25
CA LYS A 239 31.75 28.76 4.26
C LYS A 239 30.30 28.40 4.61
N PRO A 240 29.44 28.14 3.61
CA PRO A 240 28.11 27.62 3.88
C PRO A 240 28.22 26.23 4.53
N MET A 241 27.28 25.92 5.40
CA MET A 241 27.23 24.62 6.05
C MET A 241 27.16 23.48 5.02
N THR A 242 28.04 22.48 5.18
CA THR A 242 28.11 21.31 4.31
C THR A 242 26.88 20.42 4.45
N TRP A 243 26.57 19.64 3.41
CA TRP A 243 25.48 18.66 3.47
C TRP A 243 25.71 17.59 4.57
N ALA A 244 26.96 17.16 4.76
CA ALA A 244 27.31 16.22 5.84
C ALA A 244 26.98 16.78 7.23
N ASN A 245 27.28 18.06 7.49
CA ASN A 245 26.94 18.70 8.76
C ASN A 245 25.42 18.81 8.95
N LYS A 246 24.67 19.13 7.89
CA LYS A 246 23.19 19.12 7.92
C LYS A 246 22.64 17.75 8.30
N PHE A 247 23.21 16.69 7.72
CA PHE A 247 22.82 15.31 8.01
C PHE A 247 23.10 14.92 9.46
N ILE A 248 24.31 15.22 9.96
CA ILE A 248 24.70 14.98 11.35
C ILE A 248 23.77 15.73 12.33
N LEU A 249 23.48 17.00 12.05
CA LEU A 249 22.59 17.80 12.87
C LEU A 249 21.15 17.30 12.82
N GLY A 250 20.66 16.88 11.65
CA GLY A 250 19.34 16.26 11.48
C GLY A 250 19.18 15.01 12.34
N ILE A 251 20.10 14.05 12.24
CA ILE A 251 20.08 12.82 13.05
C ILE A 251 20.21 13.14 14.55
N ARG A 252 21.13 14.03 14.93
CA ARG A 252 21.26 14.45 16.33
C ARG A 252 19.94 15.01 16.84
N ASN A 253 19.27 15.84 16.02
CA ASN A 253 18.00 16.46 16.38
C ASN A 253 16.85 15.45 16.51
N THR A 254 16.88 14.37 15.72
CA THR A 254 15.95 13.25 15.83
C THR A 254 16.00 12.64 17.23
N PHE A 255 17.17 12.27 17.73
CA PHE A 255 17.28 11.50 18.97
C PHE A 255 17.40 12.33 20.26
N ASN A 256 17.65 13.64 20.17
CA ASN A 256 18.00 14.40 21.35
C ASN A 256 16.85 14.57 22.37
N ILE A 257 15.60 14.54 21.90
CA ILE A 257 14.42 14.59 22.76
C ILE A 257 13.62 13.29 22.57
N PHE A 258 14.02 12.25 23.30
CA PHE A 258 13.49 10.89 23.13
C PHE A 258 11.95 10.78 23.16
N PRO A 259 11.20 11.47 24.06
CA PRO A 259 9.74 11.41 24.02
C PRO A 259 9.15 11.97 22.72
N LYS A 260 9.75 13.02 22.15
CA LYS A 260 9.29 13.62 20.88
C LYS A 260 9.66 12.74 19.69
N PHE A 261 10.83 12.12 19.73
CA PHE A 261 11.21 11.08 18.77
C PHE A 261 10.17 9.96 18.74
N LEU A 262 9.83 9.40 19.90
CA LEU A 262 8.86 8.31 20.01
C LEU A 262 7.49 8.74 19.48
N LEU A 263 7.03 9.94 19.83
CA LEU A 263 5.74 10.45 19.37
C LEU A 263 5.71 10.67 17.85
N LEU A 264 6.78 11.24 17.26
CA LEU A 264 6.91 11.36 15.79
C LEU A 264 6.97 9.99 15.13
N LEU A 265 7.71 9.04 15.71
CA LEU A 265 7.82 7.67 15.21
C LEU A 265 6.45 6.99 15.20
N LEU A 266 5.64 7.13 16.26
CA LEU A 266 4.28 6.59 16.32
C LEU A 266 3.36 7.17 15.24
N VAL A 267 3.43 8.50 15.01
CA VAL A 267 2.63 9.14 13.95
C VAL A 267 3.05 8.65 12.57
N PHE A 268 4.34 8.48 12.33
CA PHE A 268 4.85 7.98 11.06
C PHE A 268 4.64 6.48 10.86
N LEU A 269 4.65 5.69 11.93
CA LEU A 269 4.22 4.29 11.93
C LEU A 269 2.74 4.20 11.56
N PHE A 270 1.89 5.03 12.16
CA PHE A 270 0.47 5.11 11.82
C PHE A 270 0.28 5.50 10.35
N LEU A 271 0.94 6.55 9.87
CA LEU A 271 0.87 6.97 8.47
C LEU A 271 1.27 5.84 7.51
N SER A 272 2.39 5.17 7.79
CA SER A 272 2.89 4.08 6.95
C SER A 272 1.95 2.87 7.00
N ALA A 273 1.48 2.49 8.18
CA ALA A 273 0.57 1.37 8.37
C ALA A 273 -0.76 1.60 7.66
N SER A 274 -1.33 2.80 7.79
CA SER A 274 -2.56 3.16 7.10
C SER A 274 -2.42 3.13 5.58
N VAL A 275 -1.36 3.72 5.02
CA VAL A 275 -1.14 3.73 3.56
C VAL A 275 -0.93 2.32 3.02
N ILE A 276 -0.09 1.51 3.69
CA ILE A 276 0.16 0.13 3.26
C ILE A 276 -1.11 -0.72 3.41
N MET A 277 -1.82 -0.65 4.53
CA MET A 277 -3.02 -1.44 4.77
C MET A 277 -4.16 -1.07 3.83
N GLN A 278 -4.29 0.20 3.48
CA GLN A 278 -5.28 0.63 2.50
C GLN A 278 -4.94 0.10 1.10
N TYR A 279 -3.68 0.18 0.67
CA TYR A 279 -3.25 -0.40 -0.59
C TYR A 279 -3.41 -1.94 -0.62
N ALA A 280 -3.04 -2.61 0.47
CA ALA A 280 -3.21 -4.04 0.65
C ALA A 280 -4.68 -4.44 0.52
N GLY A 281 -5.57 -3.73 1.22
CA GLY A 281 -7.00 -3.97 1.19
C GLY A 281 -7.61 -3.78 -0.19
N ILE A 282 -7.16 -2.79 -0.97
CA ILE A 282 -7.60 -2.61 -2.35
C ILE A 282 -7.19 -3.81 -3.21
N LYS A 283 -5.94 -4.28 -3.10
CA LYS A 283 -5.50 -5.46 -3.84
C LYS A 283 -6.25 -6.72 -3.45
N ALA A 284 -6.41 -6.96 -2.14
CA ALA A 284 -7.14 -8.12 -1.63
C ALA A 284 -8.61 -8.10 -2.07
N ASN A 285 -9.27 -6.93 -2.02
CA ASN A 285 -10.65 -6.79 -2.48
C ASN A 285 -10.77 -7.01 -3.98
N ASN A 286 -9.89 -6.41 -4.79
CA ASN A 286 -9.93 -6.58 -6.25
C ASN A 286 -9.73 -8.05 -6.64
N ASP A 287 -8.78 -8.75 -5.99
CA ASP A 287 -8.60 -10.19 -6.21
C ASP A 287 -9.86 -10.98 -5.83
N ALA A 288 -10.44 -10.69 -4.66
CA ALA A 288 -11.69 -11.33 -4.22
C ALA A 288 -12.82 -11.12 -5.24
N PHE A 289 -13.02 -9.89 -5.73
CA PHE A 289 -14.03 -9.57 -6.75
C PHE A 289 -13.76 -10.26 -8.09
N GLU A 290 -12.51 -10.33 -8.54
CA GLU A 290 -12.16 -11.06 -9.75
C GLU A 290 -12.46 -12.57 -9.63
N GLY A 291 -12.44 -13.11 -8.41
CA GLY A 291 -12.83 -14.50 -8.14
C GLY A 291 -14.33 -14.75 -8.30
N PHE A 292 -15.17 -13.71 -8.14
CA PHE A 292 -16.62 -13.78 -8.29
C PHE A 292 -17.05 -13.58 -9.75
N GLY A 293 -17.64 -14.62 -10.33
CA GLY A 293 -18.22 -14.58 -11.66
C GLY A 293 -18.71 -15.96 -12.07
N SER A 294 -19.46 -16.02 -13.16
CA SER A 294 -19.89 -17.28 -13.77
C SER A 294 -19.25 -17.43 -15.15
N ASN A 295 -19.19 -18.65 -15.66
CA ASN A 295 -18.79 -18.89 -17.04
C ASN A 295 -19.98 -19.54 -17.77
N MET A 296 -20.26 -19.07 -18.99
CA MET A 296 -21.40 -19.57 -19.77
C MET A 296 -21.15 -20.96 -20.39
N PHE A 297 -19.89 -21.38 -20.50
CA PHE A 297 -19.47 -22.64 -21.11
C PHE A 297 -19.05 -23.69 -20.08
N PHE A 298 -18.45 -23.26 -18.96
CA PHE A 298 -17.95 -24.13 -17.90
C PHE A 298 -18.79 -23.94 -16.64
N SER A 299 -19.58 -24.95 -16.27
CA SER A 299 -20.36 -24.92 -15.03
C SER A 299 -19.44 -25.03 -13.80
N ASN A 300 -18.32 -25.76 -13.91
CA ASN A 300 -17.26 -25.77 -12.90
C ASN A 300 -16.19 -24.71 -13.23
N SER A 301 -16.41 -23.48 -12.78
CA SER A 301 -15.49 -22.35 -12.96
C SER A 301 -14.45 -22.16 -11.84
N SER A 302 -13.90 -23.23 -11.26
CA SER A 302 -12.89 -23.11 -10.17
C SER A 302 -11.73 -22.20 -10.60
N ASP A 303 -11.30 -21.29 -9.73
CA ASP A 303 -10.19 -20.35 -10.00
C ASP A 303 -8.81 -21.04 -10.15
N ARG A 304 -8.70 -22.31 -9.76
CA ARG A 304 -7.50 -23.15 -9.93
C ARG A 304 -7.58 -24.08 -11.13
N ARG A 305 -8.72 -24.12 -11.84
CA ARG A 305 -8.94 -24.98 -12.99
C ARG A 305 -8.35 -24.34 -14.25
N VAL A 306 -7.43 -25.06 -14.87
CA VAL A 306 -6.81 -24.71 -16.14
C VAL A 306 -7.17 -25.79 -17.15
N VAL A 307 -8.03 -25.44 -18.10
CA VAL A 307 -8.47 -26.34 -19.18
C VAL A 307 -7.43 -26.31 -20.30
N VAL A 308 -7.04 -27.49 -20.77
CA VAL A 308 -5.95 -27.70 -21.72
C VAL A 308 -6.42 -28.60 -22.86
N LYS A 309 -6.06 -28.23 -24.09
CA LYS A 309 -6.23 -29.07 -25.28
C LYS A 309 -5.05 -28.92 -26.22
N HIS A 310 -4.87 -29.86 -27.15
CA HIS A 310 -3.93 -29.67 -28.25
C HIS A 310 -4.35 -28.50 -29.15
N SER A 311 -3.38 -27.75 -29.65
CA SER A 311 -3.64 -26.59 -30.50
C SER A 311 -4.20 -26.96 -31.88
N ASP A 312 -3.98 -28.18 -32.34
CA ASP A 312 -4.54 -28.75 -33.57
C ASP A 312 -5.88 -29.48 -33.37
N ASN A 313 -6.38 -29.53 -32.12
CA ASN A 313 -7.56 -30.28 -31.68
C ASN A 313 -7.44 -31.81 -31.85
N SER A 314 -6.24 -32.39 -31.86
CA SER A 314 -6.11 -33.84 -31.80
C SER A 314 -6.49 -34.39 -30.40
N PRO A 315 -6.88 -35.68 -30.30
CA PRO A 315 -7.11 -36.33 -29.01
C PRO A 315 -5.87 -36.32 -28.10
N MET A 316 -6.09 -36.33 -26.79
CA MET A 316 -5.07 -36.49 -25.75
C MET A 316 -4.58 -37.93 -25.68
N THR A 317 -3.27 -38.09 -25.55
CA THR A 317 -2.60 -39.38 -25.40
C THR A 317 -2.08 -39.60 -23.98
N GLU A 318 -1.70 -40.84 -23.63
CA GLU A 318 -1.07 -41.13 -22.33
C GLU A 318 0.29 -40.43 -22.14
N GLU A 319 1.00 -40.14 -23.24
CA GLU A 319 2.23 -39.35 -23.20
C GLU A 319 1.93 -37.90 -22.81
N ASP A 320 0.83 -37.33 -23.32
CA ASP A 320 0.39 -35.97 -22.98
C ASP A 320 0.10 -35.86 -21.48
N TYR A 321 -0.62 -36.81 -20.90
CA TYR A 321 -0.91 -36.81 -19.46
C TYR A 321 0.36 -36.81 -18.61
N THR A 322 1.41 -37.53 -19.05
CA THR A 322 2.71 -37.52 -18.37
C THR A 322 3.42 -36.18 -18.49
N LYS A 323 3.26 -35.46 -19.61
CA LYS A 323 3.79 -34.10 -19.81
C LYS A 323 3.03 -33.08 -18.96
N LEU A 324 1.70 -33.13 -18.94
CA LEU A 324 0.85 -32.21 -18.18
C LEU A 324 1.14 -32.25 -16.67
N GLN A 325 1.52 -33.41 -16.12
CA GLN A 325 1.92 -33.55 -14.72
C GLN A 325 3.21 -32.78 -14.35
N LYS A 326 4.01 -32.35 -15.35
CA LYS A 326 5.23 -31.56 -15.14
C LYS A 326 5.00 -30.04 -15.14
N THR A 327 3.74 -29.61 -15.27
CA THR A 327 3.38 -28.18 -15.25
C THR A 327 3.82 -27.53 -13.94
N PRO A 328 4.41 -26.32 -13.96
CA PRO A 328 4.71 -25.58 -12.74
C PRO A 328 3.46 -25.46 -11.85
N HIS A 329 3.63 -25.67 -10.55
CA HIS A 329 2.54 -25.57 -9.56
C HIS A 329 1.41 -26.59 -9.73
N TYR A 330 1.66 -27.68 -10.45
CA TYR A 330 0.75 -28.81 -10.61
C TYR A 330 0.26 -29.36 -9.27
N LYS A 331 -1.05 -29.61 -9.17
CA LYS A 331 -1.70 -30.31 -8.05
C LYS A 331 -2.31 -31.63 -8.51
N THR A 332 -3.21 -31.57 -9.49
CA THR A 332 -4.00 -32.73 -9.96
C THR A 332 -4.32 -32.62 -11.45
N LEU A 333 -4.41 -33.75 -12.15
CA LEU A 333 -4.83 -33.87 -13.54
C LEU A 333 -6.16 -34.61 -13.63
N PHE A 334 -7.10 -34.03 -14.37
CA PHE A 334 -8.34 -34.64 -14.80
C PHE A 334 -8.28 -34.91 -16.29
N LYS A 335 -8.26 -36.20 -16.67
CA LYS A 335 -8.13 -36.62 -18.05
C LYS A 335 -9.35 -36.24 -18.89
N ASP A 336 -10.54 -36.40 -18.33
CA ASP A 336 -11.80 -36.07 -18.99
C ASP A 336 -12.37 -34.78 -18.40
N ASP A 337 -12.21 -33.70 -19.15
CA ASP A 337 -12.66 -32.37 -18.70
C ASP A 337 -14.17 -32.18 -18.84
N ILE A 338 -14.80 -32.85 -19.82
CA ILE A 338 -16.22 -32.65 -20.15
C ILE A 338 -17.12 -33.01 -18.97
N ILE A 339 -16.78 -34.09 -18.26
CA ILE A 339 -17.57 -34.58 -17.13
C ILE A 339 -17.59 -33.60 -15.95
N LEU A 340 -16.56 -32.73 -15.83
CA LEU A 340 -16.51 -31.71 -14.78
C LEU A 340 -17.57 -30.64 -14.95
N ASP A 341 -18.12 -30.48 -16.16
CA ASP A 341 -19.14 -29.49 -16.48
C ASP A 341 -20.55 -30.08 -16.63
N VAL A 342 -20.72 -31.37 -16.33
CA VAL A 342 -22.03 -32.03 -16.28
C VAL A 342 -22.66 -31.81 -14.90
N SER A 343 -23.94 -31.44 -14.87
CA SER A 343 -24.75 -31.48 -13.66
C SER A 343 -25.83 -32.55 -13.79
N PHE A 344 -26.11 -33.23 -12.69
CA PHE A 344 -27.26 -34.12 -12.54
C PHE A 344 -28.31 -33.46 -11.65
N TYR A 345 -29.57 -33.62 -12.02
CA TYR A 345 -30.75 -33.11 -11.34
C TYR A 345 -31.71 -34.25 -11.01
N SER A 346 -32.28 -34.30 -9.82
CA SER A 346 -33.35 -35.27 -9.49
C SER A 346 -34.65 -34.95 -10.24
N ILE A 347 -35.29 -35.94 -10.87
CA ILE A 347 -36.48 -35.76 -11.74
C ILE A 347 -37.80 -35.73 -10.94
N ASP A 348 -37.91 -36.48 -9.85
CA ASP A 348 -39.20 -36.76 -9.19
C ASP A 348 -39.66 -35.70 -8.14
N ASP A 349 -38.98 -34.55 -8.04
CA ASP A 349 -39.22 -33.53 -7.00
C ASP A 349 -39.52 -32.14 -7.61
N ASP A 350 -40.74 -31.92 -8.10
CA ASP A 350 -41.29 -30.57 -8.28
C ASP A 350 -41.66 -30.00 -6.89
N PRO A 351 -41.08 -28.88 -6.43
CA PRO A 351 -41.43 -28.25 -5.15
C PRO A 351 -42.90 -27.79 -5.06
N SER A 352 -43.65 -27.81 -6.17
CA SER A 352 -44.98 -27.20 -6.27
C SER A 352 -46.18 -28.13 -6.04
N GLU A 353 -45.98 -29.44 -5.82
CA GLU A 353 -47.08 -30.38 -5.51
C GLU A 353 -47.14 -30.77 -4.01
N ASP A 354 -48.17 -30.26 -3.33
CA ASP A 354 -48.79 -30.69 -2.06
C ASP A 354 -47.91 -31.40 -1.01
N ALA A 355 -47.38 -30.59 -0.08
CA ALA A 355 -46.55 -30.97 1.06
C ALA A 355 -47.25 -31.80 2.17
N GLU A 356 -48.51 -32.24 2.00
CA GLU A 356 -49.26 -32.92 3.07
C GLU A 356 -49.18 -34.45 3.06
N THR A 357 -48.67 -35.11 2.00
CA THR A 357 -48.62 -36.59 1.95
C THR A 357 -47.35 -37.26 1.40
N LYS A 358 -46.31 -36.52 0.98
CA LYS A 358 -45.00 -37.12 0.60
C LYS A 358 -43.94 -36.94 1.69
N ASP A 359 -43.12 -37.99 1.85
CA ASP A 359 -42.04 -38.15 2.83
C ASP A 359 -41.26 -36.86 3.11
N ARG A 360 -41.07 -36.50 4.40
CA ARG A 360 -40.26 -35.33 4.85
C ARG A 360 -38.76 -35.40 4.49
N TYR A 361 -38.36 -36.34 3.63
CA TYR A 361 -36.98 -36.67 3.28
C TYR A 361 -36.77 -36.78 1.77
N ASN A 362 -37.63 -36.21 0.95
CA ASN A 362 -37.34 -36.00 -0.47
C ASN A 362 -36.50 -34.73 -0.63
N VAL A 363 -35.39 -34.85 -1.35
CA VAL A 363 -34.33 -33.86 -1.40
C VAL A 363 -34.03 -33.59 -2.85
N TYR A 364 -34.48 -32.43 -3.33
CA TYR A 364 -34.06 -31.94 -4.63
C TYR A 364 -32.54 -31.87 -4.67
N MET A 365 -31.96 -32.60 -5.62
CA MET A 365 -30.53 -32.81 -5.70
C MET A 365 -29.99 -32.27 -7.00
N GLN A 366 -29.15 -31.25 -6.90
CA GLN A 366 -28.21 -30.90 -7.95
C GLN A 366 -26.84 -31.43 -7.54
N ALA A 367 -26.20 -32.25 -8.36
CA ALA A 367 -24.88 -32.81 -8.06
C ALA A 367 -23.98 -32.97 -9.29
N HIS A 368 -22.68 -32.75 -9.11
CA HIS A 368 -21.68 -33.02 -10.14
C HIS A 368 -21.20 -34.48 -10.06
N PRO A 369 -21.10 -35.16 -11.21
CA PRO A 369 -20.64 -36.54 -11.28
C PRO A 369 -19.13 -36.64 -11.03
N ALA A 370 -18.71 -37.75 -10.43
CA ALA A 370 -17.29 -38.08 -10.24
C ALA A 370 -17.07 -39.60 -10.33
N PRO A 371 -15.88 -40.04 -10.78
CA PRO A 371 -15.54 -41.46 -10.82
C PRO A 371 -15.37 -42.05 -9.43
N MET A 372 -15.66 -43.34 -9.30
CA MET A 372 -15.50 -44.09 -8.03
C MET A 372 -14.08 -44.04 -7.47
N SER A 373 -13.07 -43.85 -8.33
CA SER A 373 -11.66 -43.67 -7.93
C SER A 373 -11.42 -42.43 -7.06
N GLU A 374 -12.26 -41.41 -7.19
CA GLU A 374 -12.17 -40.14 -6.43
C GLU A 374 -13.02 -40.13 -5.16
N MET A 375 -13.72 -41.23 -4.87
CA MET A 375 -14.59 -41.33 -3.72
C MET A 375 -13.79 -41.19 -2.40
N PRO A 376 -14.29 -40.44 -1.41
CA PRO A 376 -13.63 -40.30 -0.13
C PRO A 376 -13.42 -41.66 0.55
N LYS A 377 -12.27 -41.80 1.24
CA LYS A 377 -11.90 -43.04 1.93
C LYS A 377 -12.88 -43.43 3.05
N LYS A 378 -13.53 -42.44 3.67
CA LYS A 378 -14.50 -42.62 4.76
C LYS A 378 -15.84 -41.99 4.38
N LEU A 379 -16.90 -42.79 4.38
CA LEU A 379 -18.28 -42.36 4.19
C LEU A 379 -18.89 -41.90 5.53
N LEU A 380 -19.92 -41.06 5.46
CA LEU A 380 -20.74 -40.69 6.62
C LEU A 380 -21.60 -41.88 7.05
N ALA A 381 -22.22 -42.55 6.08
CA ALA A 381 -23.04 -43.75 6.28
C ALA A 381 -23.16 -44.57 4.98
N GLY A 382 -23.52 -45.85 5.12
CA GLY A 382 -23.73 -46.76 3.99
C GLY A 382 -22.48 -47.49 3.53
N LYS A 383 -22.51 -48.01 2.30
CA LYS A 383 -21.48 -48.85 1.68
C LYS A 383 -21.03 -48.25 0.36
N LYS A 384 -19.85 -48.69 -0.10
CA LYS A 384 -19.37 -48.37 -1.45
C LYS A 384 -20.22 -49.10 -2.49
N PRO A 385 -20.50 -48.47 -3.65
CA PRO A 385 -21.19 -49.10 -4.76
C PRO A 385 -20.44 -50.35 -5.25
N LYS A 386 -21.19 -51.38 -5.63
CA LYS A 386 -20.72 -52.64 -6.19
C LYS A 386 -21.36 -52.96 -7.53
N ALA A 387 -22.56 -52.47 -7.78
CA ALA A 387 -23.24 -52.58 -9.06
C ALA A 387 -23.20 -51.27 -9.84
N ASP A 388 -23.35 -51.34 -11.16
CA ASP A 388 -23.25 -50.17 -12.05
C ASP A 388 -24.31 -49.10 -11.79
N ASN A 389 -25.48 -49.51 -11.28
CA ASN A 389 -26.59 -48.63 -10.92
C ASN A 389 -26.56 -48.17 -9.46
N GLU A 390 -25.47 -48.40 -8.73
CA GLU A 390 -25.32 -47.92 -7.35
C GLU A 390 -24.49 -46.63 -7.29
N ALA A 391 -24.90 -45.68 -6.45
CA ALA A 391 -24.24 -44.39 -6.32
C ALA A 391 -23.94 -44.02 -4.86
N VAL A 392 -22.95 -43.15 -4.67
CA VAL A 392 -22.69 -42.46 -3.39
C VAL A 392 -22.85 -40.98 -3.59
N ILE A 393 -23.55 -40.32 -2.66
CA ILE A 393 -23.91 -38.91 -2.79
C ILE A 393 -23.30 -38.10 -1.64
N GLY A 394 -22.78 -36.92 -1.95
CA GLY A 394 -22.38 -35.93 -0.96
C GLY A 394 -23.08 -34.61 -1.19
N LEU A 395 -23.68 -34.04 -0.14
CA LEU A 395 -24.33 -32.72 -0.18
C LEU A 395 -23.67 -31.78 0.84
N TYR A 396 -23.80 -30.47 0.59
CA TYR A 396 -23.23 -29.43 1.44
C TYR A 396 -24.06 -29.18 2.70
N SER A 397 -23.39 -28.78 3.79
CA SER A 397 -24.02 -28.59 5.12
C SER A 397 -25.02 -27.43 5.23
N MET A 398 -25.09 -26.54 4.24
CA MET A 398 -26.00 -25.39 4.27
C MET A 398 -27.42 -25.76 3.81
N THR A 399 -27.58 -26.90 3.13
CA THR A 399 -28.84 -27.30 2.49
C THR A 399 -29.62 -28.34 3.29
N LEU A 400 -28.98 -29.25 4.04
CA LEU A 400 -29.65 -30.38 4.72
C LEU A 400 -29.02 -30.80 6.06
N ASP A 401 -29.86 -31.34 6.94
CA ASP A 401 -29.45 -32.05 8.16
C ASP A 401 -28.83 -33.43 7.83
N GLU A 402 -27.89 -33.92 8.65
CA GLU A 402 -27.22 -35.21 8.47
C GLU A 402 -28.20 -36.38 8.37
N ASP A 403 -29.31 -36.31 9.11
CA ASP A 403 -30.33 -37.37 9.11
C ASP A 403 -31.12 -37.43 7.80
N ALA A 404 -31.33 -36.29 7.12
CA ALA A 404 -31.95 -36.26 5.80
C ALA A 404 -31.03 -36.88 4.71
N LEU A 405 -29.71 -36.71 4.85
CA LEU A 405 -28.71 -37.38 4.03
C LEU A 405 -28.68 -38.89 4.30
N ARG A 406 -28.70 -39.33 5.57
CA ARG A 406 -28.78 -40.75 5.92
C ARG A 406 -30.05 -41.41 5.37
N GLY A 407 -31.16 -40.68 5.35
CA GLY A 407 -32.44 -41.13 4.79
C GLY A 407 -32.46 -41.39 3.29
N GLN A 408 -31.43 -40.96 2.54
CA GLN A 408 -31.32 -41.29 1.11
C GLN A 408 -30.82 -42.71 0.86
N ILE A 409 -30.14 -43.33 1.84
CA ILE A 409 -29.56 -44.67 1.65
C ILE A 409 -30.68 -45.70 1.40
N GLY A 410 -30.55 -46.45 0.32
CA GLY A 410 -31.47 -47.49 -0.10
C GLY A 410 -32.55 -47.01 -1.07
N LYS A 411 -32.75 -45.70 -1.24
CA LYS A 411 -33.69 -45.14 -2.21
C LYS A 411 -33.17 -45.28 -3.65
N GLU A 412 -34.09 -45.51 -4.57
CA GLU A 412 -33.83 -45.33 -6.01
C GLU A 412 -34.13 -43.88 -6.38
N VAL A 413 -33.17 -43.23 -7.03
CA VAL A 413 -33.23 -41.83 -7.43
C VAL A 413 -33.12 -41.79 -8.94
N LYS A 414 -34.10 -41.15 -9.58
CA LYS A 414 -34.02 -40.79 -10.99
C LYS A 414 -33.33 -39.46 -11.13
N LEU A 415 -32.32 -39.43 -11.98
CA LEU A 415 -31.53 -38.25 -12.28
C LEU A 415 -31.62 -37.92 -13.76
N SER A 416 -31.64 -36.65 -14.11
CA SER A 416 -31.46 -36.16 -15.47
C SER A 416 -30.16 -35.37 -15.55
N ASP A 417 -29.36 -35.57 -16.59
CA ASP A 417 -28.21 -34.71 -16.85
C ASP A 417 -28.60 -33.43 -17.62
N ASP A 418 -27.65 -32.49 -17.75
CA ASP A 418 -27.87 -31.25 -18.52
C ASP A 418 -28.33 -31.47 -19.98
N GLY A 419 -28.06 -32.65 -20.55
CA GLY A 419 -28.46 -33.02 -21.91
C GLY A 419 -29.84 -33.67 -21.99
N GLY A 420 -30.50 -33.89 -20.84
CA GLY A 420 -31.84 -34.48 -20.75
C GLY A 420 -31.85 -36.01 -20.69
N GLU A 421 -30.68 -36.67 -20.67
CA GLU A 421 -30.62 -38.13 -20.50
C GLU A 421 -31.00 -38.52 -19.06
N GLU A 422 -31.80 -39.56 -18.92
CA GLU A 422 -32.33 -40.02 -17.64
C GLU A 422 -31.58 -41.26 -17.13
N TYR A 423 -31.29 -41.28 -15.83
CA TYR A 423 -30.55 -42.33 -15.14
C TYR A 423 -31.30 -42.75 -13.89
N SER A 424 -31.38 -44.05 -13.62
CA SER A 424 -31.92 -44.56 -12.35
C SER A 424 -30.80 -45.19 -11.55
N VAL A 425 -30.55 -44.65 -10.34
CA VAL A 425 -29.48 -45.11 -9.46
C VAL A 425 -29.98 -45.37 -8.05
N LYS A 426 -29.46 -46.40 -7.41
CA LYS A 426 -29.70 -46.72 -6.01
C LYS A 426 -28.62 -46.11 -5.13
N VAL A 427 -29.02 -45.28 -4.18
CA VAL A 427 -28.08 -44.67 -3.24
C VAL A 427 -27.63 -45.71 -2.22
N THR A 428 -26.34 -46.03 -2.18
CA THR A 428 -25.80 -47.04 -1.26
C THR A 428 -24.99 -46.46 -0.12
N GLY A 429 -24.55 -45.21 -0.25
CA GLY A 429 -23.88 -44.48 0.80
C GLY A 429 -23.90 -42.99 0.60
N VAL A 430 -23.57 -42.27 1.68
CA VAL A 430 -23.52 -40.81 1.68
C VAL A 430 -22.26 -40.29 2.35
N TYR A 431 -21.86 -39.08 1.99
CA TYR A 431 -20.68 -38.40 2.49
C TYR A 431 -21.00 -36.93 2.82
N PHE A 432 -20.34 -36.38 3.83
CA PHE A 432 -20.56 -35.01 4.31
C PHE A 432 -19.52 -34.04 3.73
N ILE A 433 -19.97 -33.02 2.99
CA ILE A 433 -19.08 -31.99 2.42
C ILE A 433 -18.93 -30.83 3.42
N ASP A 434 -17.88 -30.88 4.25
CA ASP A 434 -17.54 -29.84 5.23
C ASP A 434 -16.76 -28.69 4.56
N LYS A 435 -17.21 -27.44 4.78
CA LYS A 435 -16.58 -26.20 4.27
C LYS A 435 -15.13 -26.03 4.74
N GLN A 436 -14.72 -26.65 5.86
CA GLN A 436 -13.39 -26.46 6.42
C GLN A 436 -12.38 -27.59 6.15
N ARG A 437 -12.75 -28.66 5.41
CA ARG A 437 -11.91 -29.87 5.29
C ARG A 437 -11.60 -30.36 3.88
N THR A 438 -11.90 -29.61 2.83
CA THR A 438 -11.63 -30.01 1.43
C THR A 438 -10.20 -29.73 0.95
N GLN A 439 -9.17 -30.11 1.74
CA GLN A 439 -7.77 -30.17 1.26
C GLN A 439 -7.28 -31.60 0.97
N THR A 440 -8.02 -32.65 1.36
CA THR A 440 -7.49 -34.02 1.42
C THR A 440 -7.77 -34.92 0.22
N SER A 441 -8.53 -34.48 -0.79
CA SER A 441 -8.87 -35.32 -1.96
C SER A 441 -8.27 -34.85 -3.29
N GLY A 442 -7.42 -33.82 -3.31
CA GLY A 442 -6.80 -33.34 -4.57
C GLY A 442 -7.76 -32.66 -5.54
N VAL A 443 -9.06 -32.60 -5.21
CA VAL A 443 -10.11 -31.93 -5.97
C VAL A 443 -10.76 -30.93 -5.02
N GLU A 444 -10.33 -29.67 -5.09
CA GLU A 444 -11.00 -28.58 -4.37
C GLU A 444 -12.21 -28.14 -5.16
N ILE A 445 -13.36 -28.14 -4.50
CA ILE A 445 -14.68 -27.95 -5.11
C ILE A 445 -15.16 -26.58 -4.70
N ASP A 446 -15.22 -25.68 -5.67
CA ASP A 446 -15.55 -24.27 -5.46
C ASP A 446 -16.87 -23.94 -6.16
N PHE A 447 -18.01 -24.55 -5.78
CA PHE A 447 -19.33 -24.12 -6.26
C PHE A 447 -20.45 -24.19 -5.22
N GLN A 448 -21.10 -23.04 -5.01
CA GLN A 448 -22.51 -22.76 -4.65
C GLN A 448 -23.42 -23.86 -4.06
N GLY A 449 -22.95 -24.72 -3.15
CA GLY A 449 -23.83 -25.68 -2.47
C GLY A 449 -24.35 -26.84 -3.34
N VAL A 450 -23.75 -27.07 -4.50
CA VAL A 450 -24.08 -28.18 -5.42
C VAL A 450 -23.40 -29.47 -4.97
N GLY A 451 -24.14 -30.58 -4.86
CA GLY A 451 -23.63 -31.87 -4.41
C GLY A 451 -22.55 -32.50 -5.28
N LYS A 452 -22.02 -33.64 -4.83
CA LYS A 452 -21.27 -34.60 -5.63
C LYS A 452 -21.97 -35.94 -5.67
N ILE A 453 -21.93 -36.60 -6.82
CA ILE A 453 -22.41 -37.97 -6.96
C ILE A 453 -21.31 -38.83 -7.60
N PHE A 454 -20.94 -39.90 -6.91
CA PHE A 454 -19.98 -40.87 -7.41
C PHE A 454 -20.74 -41.96 -8.16
N LEU A 455 -20.40 -42.14 -9.44
CA LEU A 455 -21.10 -43.01 -10.39
C LEU A 455 -20.12 -44.00 -11.06
N SER A 456 -20.65 -45.09 -11.60
CA SER A 456 -19.87 -46.08 -12.35
C SER A 456 -19.35 -45.49 -13.66
N ASP A 457 -18.22 -46.01 -14.17
CA ASP A 457 -17.63 -45.52 -15.42
C ASP A 457 -18.59 -45.69 -16.62
N SER A 458 -19.49 -46.67 -16.55
CA SER A 458 -20.57 -46.88 -17.53
C SER A 458 -21.55 -45.72 -17.57
N ILE A 459 -22.05 -45.27 -16.41
CA ILE A 459 -22.96 -44.12 -16.32
C ILE A 459 -22.24 -42.83 -16.71
N LEU A 460 -20.99 -42.65 -16.26
CA LEU A 460 -20.18 -41.47 -16.60
C LEU A 460 -19.93 -41.37 -18.12
N SER A 461 -19.67 -42.50 -18.78
CA SER A 461 -19.48 -42.54 -20.23
C SER A 461 -20.74 -42.15 -21.00
N LYS A 462 -21.92 -42.54 -20.50
CA LYS A 462 -23.21 -42.12 -21.06
C LYS A 462 -23.46 -40.62 -20.86
N ALA A 463 -23.25 -40.12 -19.65
CA ALA A 463 -23.40 -38.68 -19.35
C ALA A 463 -22.43 -37.81 -20.15
N ARG A 464 -21.21 -38.31 -20.37
CA ARG A 464 -20.25 -37.68 -21.26
C ARG A 464 -20.74 -37.62 -22.70
N ALA A 465 -21.28 -38.73 -23.23
CA ALA A 465 -21.85 -38.75 -24.58
C ALA A 465 -23.04 -37.79 -24.72
N SER A 466 -23.95 -37.77 -23.73
CA SER A 466 -25.06 -36.80 -23.63
C SER A 466 -24.56 -35.35 -23.66
N LYS A 467 -23.51 -35.05 -22.87
CA LYS A 467 -22.90 -33.71 -22.86
C LYS A 467 -22.27 -33.36 -24.19
N ILE A 468 -21.58 -34.29 -24.85
CA ILE A 468 -20.99 -34.05 -26.18
C ILE A 468 -22.09 -33.80 -27.21
N ASP A 469 -23.21 -34.52 -27.15
CA ASP A 469 -24.36 -34.29 -28.03
C ASP A 469 -24.94 -32.89 -27.83
N SER A 470 -25.28 -32.52 -26.59
CA SER A 470 -25.84 -31.20 -26.27
C SER A 470 -24.96 -30.00 -26.69
N ILE A 471 -23.64 -30.16 -26.73
CA ILE A 471 -22.71 -29.09 -27.17
C ILE A 471 -22.31 -29.20 -28.66
N SER A 472 -22.80 -30.22 -29.37
CA SER A 472 -22.52 -30.45 -30.79
C SER A 472 -23.62 -29.89 -31.68
N LYS A 473 -23.25 -29.47 -32.89
CA LYS A 473 -24.21 -29.15 -33.94
C LYS A 473 -24.56 -30.43 -34.68
N THR A 474 -25.83 -30.81 -34.63
CA THR A 474 -26.34 -32.05 -35.17
C THR A 474 -27.36 -31.76 -36.28
N GLU A 475 -27.22 -32.45 -37.41
CA GLU A 475 -28.15 -32.33 -38.55
C GLU A 475 -28.42 -33.72 -39.14
N ILE A 476 -29.64 -33.95 -39.63
CA ILE A 476 -29.97 -35.15 -40.40
C ILE A 476 -30.30 -34.78 -41.84
N LEU A 477 -29.76 -35.55 -42.79
CA LEU A 477 -30.13 -35.41 -44.20
C LEU A 477 -31.20 -36.43 -44.54
N ILE A 478 -32.34 -35.92 -45.00
CA ILE A 478 -33.48 -36.70 -45.46
C ILE A 478 -33.74 -36.30 -46.91
N ASN A 479 -33.72 -37.27 -47.82
CA ASN A 479 -33.88 -37.00 -49.26
C ASN A 479 -32.95 -35.90 -49.81
N GLY A 480 -31.70 -35.86 -49.32
CA GLY A 480 -30.69 -34.86 -49.72
C GLY A 480 -30.90 -33.45 -49.13
N LYS A 481 -31.99 -33.20 -48.40
CA LYS A 481 -32.23 -31.93 -47.68
C LYS A 481 -31.73 -32.03 -46.24
N LYS A 482 -31.17 -30.94 -45.73
CA LYS A 482 -30.63 -30.85 -44.36
C LYS A 482 -31.72 -30.39 -43.39
N TYR A 483 -31.83 -31.08 -42.27
CA TYR A 483 -32.70 -30.73 -41.16
C TYR A 483 -31.84 -30.59 -39.90
N PRO A 484 -31.73 -29.40 -39.29
CA PRO A 484 -31.07 -29.25 -38.00
C PRO A 484 -31.86 -30.00 -36.92
N LEU A 485 -31.17 -30.50 -35.91
CA LEU A 485 -31.75 -31.19 -34.76
C LEU A 485 -31.59 -30.35 -33.48
N GLY A 486 -32.38 -30.65 -32.44
CA GLY A 486 -32.23 -30.05 -31.11
C GLY A 486 -32.78 -28.63 -30.97
N ALA A 487 -32.27 -27.91 -29.97
CA ALA A 487 -32.80 -26.63 -29.44
C ALA A 487 -32.83 -25.45 -30.44
N ASP A 488 -32.24 -25.59 -31.63
CA ASP A 488 -32.28 -24.61 -32.72
C ASP A 488 -33.61 -24.63 -33.52
N GLY A 489 -34.67 -25.21 -32.94
CA GLY A 489 -35.99 -25.32 -33.58
C GLY A 489 -36.04 -26.39 -34.67
N GLY A 490 -35.29 -27.49 -34.48
CA GLY A 490 -35.27 -28.62 -35.40
C GLY A 490 -36.64 -29.28 -35.55
N GLN A 491 -37.02 -29.63 -36.79
CA GLN A 491 -38.27 -30.36 -37.07
C GLN A 491 -38.22 -31.81 -36.56
N PHE A 492 -37.02 -32.35 -36.37
CA PHE A 492 -36.80 -33.73 -35.93
C PHE A 492 -35.77 -33.77 -34.80
N ASN A 493 -35.83 -34.83 -33.99
CA ASN A 493 -34.76 -35.23 -33.06
C ASN A 493 -34.25 -36.63 -33.43
N VAL A 494 -33.05 -37.01 -32.99
CA VAL A 494 -32.52 -38.37 -33.19
C VAL A 494 -32.18 -38.96 -31.83
N TYR A 495 -32.72 -40.14 -31.52
CA TYR A 495 -32.49 -40.82 -30.24
C TYR A 495 -32.02 -42.27 -30.43
N PRO A 496 -31.18 -42.79 -29.53
CA PRO A 496 -30.83 -44.21 -29.49
C PRO A 496 -32.04 -45.06 -29.08
N ASN A 497 -32.18 -46.26 -29.65
CA ASN A 497 -33.17 -47.24 -29.24
C ASN A 497 -32.69 -48.68 -29.49
N ALA A 498 -32.64 -49.47 -28.43
CA ALA A 498 -32.23 -50.88 -28.44
C ALA A 498 -33.08 -51.79 -29.35
N ASN A 499 -34.34 -51.42 -29.64
CA ASN A 499 -35.22 -52.19 -30.54
C ASN A 499 -34.92 -51.94 -32.03
N VAL A 500 -34.03 -50.99 -32.34
CA VAL A 500 -33.59 -50.70 -33.71
C VAL A 500 -32.29 -51.44 -33.98
N ASN A 501 -32.28 -52.28 -35.02
CA ASN A 501 -31.08 -52.99 -35.44
C ASN A 501 -30.03 -52.02 -36.03
N LYS A 502 -28.74 -52.37 -35.86
CA LYS A 502 -27.62 -51.60 -36.42
C LYS A 502 -27.75 -51.36 -37.93
N GLY A 503 -27.44 -50.13 -38.36
CA GLY A 503 -27.56 -49.63 -39.73
C GLY A 503 -28.97 -49.19 -40.11
N TYR A 504 -29.93 -49.24 -39.19
CA TYR A 504 -31.34 -48.94 -39.46
C TYR A 504 -31.90 -47.83 -38.59
N ALA A 505 -33.04 -47.28 -39.03
CA ALA A 505 -33.80 -46.28 -38.32
C ALA A 505 -35.30 -46.60 -38.34
N ILE A 506 -36.00 -46.20 -37.29
CA ILE A 506 -37.46 -46.13 -37.24
C ILE A 506 -37.83 -44.65 -37.17
N VAL A 507 -38.64 -44.19 -38.13
CA VAL A 507 -38.91 -42.76 -38.34
C VAL A 507 -40.38 -42.42 -38.11
N PRO A 508 -40.71 -41.16 -37.81
CA PRO A 508 -42.10 -40.74 -37.65
C PRO A 508 -42.75 -40.50 -39.01
N GLU A 509 -44.08 -40.49 -39.07
CA GLU A 509 -44.84 -40.37 -40.34
C GLU A 509 -44.58 -39.08 -41.12
N GLU A 510 -44.14 -38.02 -40.44
CA GLU A 510 -43.75 -36.76 -41.07
C GLU A 510 -42.54 -36.92 -42.00
N VAL A 511 -41.70 -37.94 -41.78
CA VAL A 511 -40.57 -38.24 -42.67
C VAL A 511 -41.03 -38.83 -44.00
N ASP A 512 -42.12 -39.60 -44.01
CA ASP A 512 -42.69 -40.17 -45.24
C ASP A 512 -43.18 -39.07 -46.19
N ALA A 513 -43.73 -37.98 -45.64
CA ALA A 513 -44.18 -36.81 -46.39
C ALA A 513 -43.05 -36.05 -47.11
N LEU A 514 -41.78 -36.31 -46.76
CA LEU A 514 -40.61 -35.67 -47.38
C LEU A 514 -40.15 -36.38 -48.68
N TYR A 515 -40.77 -37.50 -49.03
CA TYR A 515 -40.47 -38.28 -50.23
C TYR A 515 -41.64 -38.24 -51.21
N GLU A 516 -41.37 -38.03 -52.51
CA GLU A 516 -42.40 -38.05 -53.57
C GLU A 516 -43.15 -39.39 -53.65
N SER A 517 -42.51 -40.48 -53.24
CA SER A 517 -43.12 -41.81 -53.16
C SER A 517 -44.11 -41.98 -51.99
N GLY A 518 -44.22 -41.01 -51.09
CA GLY A 518 -45.03 -41.09 -49.88
C GLY A 518 -44.58 -42.15 -48.87
N SER A 519 -43.32 -42.60 -48.98
CA SER A 519 -42.73 -43.58 -48.06
C SER A 519 -41.22 -43.42 -48.00
N SER A 520 -40.70 -43.38 -46.78
CA SER A 520 -39.27 -43.36 -46.44
C SER A 520 -38.68 -44.76 -46.30
N LYS A 521 -39.49 -45.82 -46.42
CA LYS A 521 -39.03 -47.20 -46.23
C LYS A 521 -37.92 -47.54 -47.24
N TRP A 522 -36.84 -48.12 -46.74
CA TRP A 522 -35.59 -48.42 -47.45
C TRP A 522 -34.85 -47.20 -48.01
N LYS A 523 -35.13 -45.99 -47.51
CA LYS A 523 -34.38 -44.78 -47.84
C LYS A 523 -33.28 -44.52 -46.82
N GLN A 524 -32.17 -43.96 -47.30
CA GLN A 524 -31.03 -43.58 -46.47
C GLN A 524 -31.28 -42.24 -45.79
N LEU A 525 -30.85 -42.17 -44.53
CA LEU A 525 -30.77 -40.96 -43.73
C LEU A 525 -29.31 -40.83 -43.27
N VAL A 526 -28.78 -39.62 -43.32
CA VAL A 526 -27.39 -39.36 -42.95
C VAL A 526 -27.38 -38.46 -41.73
N TYR A 527 -26.96 -39.00 -40.58
CA TYR A 527 -26.84 -38.26 -39.34
C TYR A 527 -25.44 -37.66 -39.23
N ASN A 528 -25.33 -36.33 -39.24
CA ASN A 528 -24.07 -35.61 -39.13
C ASN A 528 -23.95 -34.93 -37.77
N VAL A 529 -22.76 -35.03 -37.19
CA VAL A 529 -22.37 -34.36 -35.96
C VAL A 529 -21.13 -33.52 -36.21
N LYS A 530 -21.13 -32.27 -35.73
CA LYS A 530 -19.98 -31.38 -35.81
C LYS A 530 -19.83 -30.54 -34.55
N ASN A 531 -18.64 -30.53 -33.97
CA ASN A 531 -18.25 -29.60 -32.91
C ASN A 531 -16.84 -29.04 -33.18
N ILE A 532 -16.22 -28.42 -32.16
CA ILE A 532 -14.88 -27.83 -32.27
C ILE A 532 -13.74 -28.86 -32.35
N TYR A 533 -14.01 -30.13 -32.06
CA TYR A 533 -13.04 -31.21 -32.00
C TYR A 533 -13.12 -32.12 -33.22
N PHE A 534 -14.33 -32.50 -33.64
CA PHE A 534 -14.50 -33.44 -34.74
C PHE A 534 -15.73 -33.14 -35.58
N LYS A 535 -15.75 -33.78 -36.75
CA LYS A 535 -16.92 -33.92 -37.61
C LYS A 535 -17.06 -35.40 -37.94
N ASP A 536 -18.23 -35.96 -37.71
CA ASP A 536 -18.49 -37.37 -37.99
C ASP A 536 -19.91 -37.59 -38.51
N THR A 537 -20.13 -38.76 -39.09
CA THR A 537 -21.37 -39.09 -39.79
C THR A 537 -21.70 -40.58 -39.66
N VAL A 538 -22.97 -40.88 -39.43
CA VAL A 538 -23.52 -42.24 -39.55
C VAL A 538 -24.63 -42.25 -40.60
N THR A 539 -24.63 -43.29 -41.44
CA THR A 539 -25.69 -43.51 -42.43
C THR A 539 -26.56 -44.67 -41.99
N VAL A 540 -27.87 -44.43 -41.90
CA VAL A 540 -28.87 -45.43 -41.50
C VAL A 540 -29.95 -45.55 -42.57
N VAL A 541 -30.65 -46.68 -42.58
CA VAL A 541 -31.76 -46.94 -43.51
C VAL A 541 -33.08 -46.99 -42.74
N SER A 542 -34.06 -46.18 -43.13
CA SER A 542 -35.41 -46.23 -42.55
C SER A 542 -36.09 -47.56 -42.90
N ILE A 543 -36.47 -48.36 -41.90
CA ILE A 543 -37.12 -49.66 -42.11
C ILE A 543 -38.61 -49.66 -41.85
N ASN A 544 -39.07 -48.80 -40.93
CA ASN A 544 -40.46 -48.69 -40.53
C ASN A 544 -40.80 -47.24 -40.16
N THR A 545 -42.04 -46.87 -40.42
CA THR A 545 -42.64 -45.62 -39.99
C THR A 545 -43.56 -45.88 -38.81
N TYR A 546 -43.45 -45.07 -37.75
CA TYR A 546 -44.35 -45.15 -36.60
C TYR A 546 -45.40 -44.02 -36.58
N THR A 547 -46.52 -44.33 -35.94
CA THR A 547 -47.67 -43.44 -35.72
C THR A 547 -48.18 -43.62 -34.29
N LYS A 548 -49.13 -42.78 -33.86
CA LYS A 548 -49.77 -42.85 -32.54
C LYS A 548 -50.30 -44.24 -32.17
N ASN A 549 -50.66 -45.05 -33.16
CA ASN A 549 -51.27 -46.37 -32.96
C ASN A 549 -50.27 -47.53 -32.89
N ASN A 550 -49.03 -47.37 -33.35
CA ASN A 550 -48.08 -48.48 -33.47
C ASN A 550 -46.71 -48.25 -32.79
N TYR A 551 -46.43 -47.02 -32.32
CA TYR A 551 -45.12 -46.65 -31.77
C TYR A 551 -44.70 -47.52 -30.59
N LYS A 552 -45.60 -47.81 -29.63
CA LYS A 552 -45.29 -48.68 -28.48
C LYS A 552 -44.80 -50.06 -28.90
N ARG A 553 -45.40 -50.63 -29.96
CA ARG A 553 -45.02 -51.95 -30.49
C ARG A 553 -43.70 -51.91 -31.25
N LEU A 554 -43.42 -50.84 -31.99
CA LEU A 554 -42.23 -50.72 -32.82
C LEU A 554 -40.99 -50.25 -32.04
N LEU A 555 -41.18 -49.33 -31.10
CA LEU A 555 -40.10 -48.67 -30.36
C LEU A 555 -39.93 -49.25 -28.95
N GLY A 556 -40.93 -49.95 -28.41
CA GLY A 556 -40.93 -50.46 -27.03
C GLY A 556 -40.92 -49.36 -25.95
N ILE A 557 -41.31 -48.13 -26.30
CA ILE A 557 -41.31 -46.97 -25.41
C ILE A 557 -42.68 -46.82 -24.74
N ASP A 558 -42.70 -46.70 -23.42
CA ASP A 558 -43.92 -46.47 -22.62
C ASP A 558 -44.04 -45.00 -22.16
N LYS A 559 -43.77 -44.07 -23.09
CA LYS A 559 -43.98 -42.62 -22.92
C LYS A 559 -45.24 -42.19 -23.71
N PRO A 560 -45.91 -41.08 -23.33
CA PRO A 560 -46.95 -40.43 -24.15
C PRO A 560 -46.51 -40.24 -25.60
N PHE A 561 -47.45 -40.28 -26.55
CA PHE A 561 -47.10 -40.12 -27.98
C PHE A 561 -46.51 -38.74 -28.26
N GLU A 562 -46.97 -37.74 -27.52
CA GLU A 562 -46.54 -36.35 -27.62
C GLU A 562 -45.04 -36.19 -27.33
N ASP A 563 -44.47 -37.01 -26.44
CA ASP A 563 -43.03 -36.98 -26.07
C ASP A 563 -42.13 -37.71 -27.07
N VAL A 564 -42.70 -38.60 -27.88
CA VAL A 564 -41.99 -39.37 -28.90
C VAL A 564 -42.24 -38.84 -30.31
N SER A 565 -43.18 -37.91 -30.50
CA SER A 565 -43.51 -37.38 -31.82
C SER A 565 -42.31 -36.66 -32.45
N GLY A 566 -42.18 -36.72 -33.78
CA GLY A 566 -41.09 -36.05 -34.51
C GLY A 566 -39.68 -36.60 -34.26
N SER A 567 -39.53 -37.76 -33.62
CA SER A 567 -38.24 -38.33 -33.24
C SER A 567 -37.82 -39.50 -34.15
N ILE A 568 -36.58 -39.50 -34.62
CA ILE A 568 -35.98 -40.57 -35.43
C ILE A 568 -35.16 -41.46 -34.50
N TYR A 569 -35.51 -42.74 -34.43
CA TYR A 569 -34.83 -43.69 -33.57
C TYR A 569 -33.82 -44.51 -34.36
N ILE A 570 -32.55 -44.51 -33.93
CA ILE A 570 -31.47 -45.31 -34.53
C ILE A 570 -30.92 -46.30 -33.51
N ASN A 571 -30.12 -47.26 -33.96
CA ASN A 571 -29.48 -48.23 -33.07
C ASN A 571 -28.54 -47.54 -32.05
N ASP A 572 -28.48 -48.09 -30.83
CA ASP A 572 -27.64 -47.58 -29.74
C ASP A 572 -26.15 -47.49 -30.12
N GLU A 573 -25.60 -48.51 -30.80
CA GLU A 573 -24.17 -48.49 -31.20
C GLU A 573 -23.89 -47.42 -32.26
N ASP A 574 -24.81 -47.25 -33.21
CA ASP A 574 -24.71 -46.23 -34.25
C ASP A 574 -24.75 -44.82 -33.64
N TYR A 575 -25.68 -44.58 -32.72
CA TYR A 575 -25.77 -43.32 -31.98
C TYR A 575 -24.52 -43.07 -31.14
N HIS A 576 -24.13 -44.04 -30.30
CA HIS A 576 -22.99 -43.89 -29.41
C HIS A 576 -21.66 -43.76 -30.15
N SER A 577 -21.53 -44.34 -31.35
CA SER A 577 -20.31 -44.17 -32.16
C SER A 577 -20.00 -42.71 -32.51
N LEU A 578 -21.01 -41.84 -32.58
CA LEU A 578 -20.87 -40.42 -32.88
C LEU A 578 -20.40 -39.59 -31.68
N PHE A 579 -20.77 -40.00 -30.46
CA PHE A 579 -20.58 -39.19 -29.25
C PHE A 579 -19.57 -39.79 -28.24
N MET A 580 -19.40 -41.12 -28.22
CA MET A 580 -18.37 -41.80 -27.42
C MET A 580 -17.00 -41.70 -28.11
N LYS A 581 -16.45 -40.48 -28.19
CA LYS A 581 -15.12 -40.20 -28.75
C LYS A 581 -14.02 -40.20 -27.70
N GLU A 582 -12.76 -40.20 -28.14
CA GLU A 582 -11.59 -40.01 -27.27
C GLU A 582 -11.61 -38.66 -26.53
N ASN A 583 -10.71 -38.47 -25.56
CA ASN A 583 -10.62 -37.22 -24.79
C ASN A 583 -9.85 -36.16 -25.58
N TYR A 584 -10.50 -35.05 -25.90
CA TYR A 584 -9.86 -33.92 -26.61
C TYR A 584 -9.44 -32.76 -25.69
N GLN A 585 -9.98 -32.74 -24.46
CA GLN A 585 -9.72 -31.70 -23.47
C GLN A 585 -9.50 -32.34 -22.10
N SER A 586 -8.59 -31.76 -21.32
CA SER A 586 -8.24 -32.18 -19.97
C SER A 586 -8.09 -30.97 -19.05
N THR A 587 -8.25 -31.17 -17.75
CA THR A 587 -8.09 -30.10 -16.75
C THR A 587 -6.87 -30.36 -15.88
N ILE A 588 -6.09 -29.30 -15.63
CA ILE A 588 -5.07 -29.26 -14.60
C ILE A 588 -5.56 -28.34 -13.49
N TYR A 589 -5.52 -28.85 -12.26
CA TYR A 589 -5.65 -28.04 -11.07
C TYR A 589 -4.26 -27.59 -10.60
N ILE A 590 -4.10 -26.29 -10.37
CA ILE A 590 -2.91 -25.70 -9.76
C ILE A 590 -3.05 -25.60 -8.24
N ASN A 591 -1.93 -25.47 -7.54
CA ASN A 591 -1.90 -25.38 -6.07
C ASN A 591 -2.59 -24.11 -5.52
N GLU A 592 -2.35 -22.94 -6.12
CA GLU A 592 -2.80 -21.63 -5.68
C GLU A 592 -3.12 -20.76 -6.90
N ARG A 593 -4.23 -20.00 -6.83
CA ARG A 593 -4.72 -19.13 -7.92
C ARG A 593 -3.65 -18.21 -8.50
N LYS A 594 -2.84 -17.57 -7.65
CA LYS A 594 -1.79 -16.60 -8.06
C LYS A 594 -0.70 -17.21 -8.96
N ASN A 595 -0.58 -18.54 -8.99
CA ASN A 595 0.41 -19.25 -9.77
C ASN A 595 -0.12 -19.66 -11.17
N ALA A 596 -1.39 -19.38 -11.48
CA ALA A 596 -2.03 -19.78 -12.73
C ALA A 596 -1.28 -19.26 -13.96
N ASP A 597 -0.77 -18.03 -13.89
CA ASP A 597 -0.13 -17.37 -15.04
C ASP A 597 1.17 -18.04 -15.47
N GLU A 598 1.95 -18.52 -14.51
CA GLU A 598 3.19 -19.27 -14.78
C GLU A 598 2.86 -20.63 -15.43
N ALA A 599 1.87 -21.34 -14.89
CA ALA A 599 1.39 -22.60 -15.44
C ALA A 599 0.84 -22.43 -16.87
N VAL A 600 0.03 -21.39 -17.10
CA VAL A 600 -0.55 -21.07 -18.41
C VAL A 600 0.53 -20.73 -19.43
N SER A 601 1.56 -19.95 -19.06
CA SER A 601 2.67 -19.64 -19.95
C SER A 601 3.41 -20.91 -20.35
N TRP A 602 3.77 -21.74 -19.37
CA TRP A 602 4.48 -22.99 -19.62
C TRP A 602 3.70 -23.94 -20.53
N LEU A 603 2.40 -24.09 -20.31
CA LEU A 603 1.54 -24.95 -21.14
C LEU A 603 1.46 -24.46 -22.59
N LYS A 604 1.34 -23.15 -22.81
CA LYS A 604 1.35 -22.57 -24.15
C LYS A 604 2.68 -22.78 -24.87
N ASP A 605 3.79 -22.60 -24.15
CA ASP A 605 5.15 -22.84 -24.69
C ASP A 605 5.38 -24.31 -25.07
N ASN A 606 4.62 -25.24 -24.47
CA ASN A 606 4.65 -26.67 -24.77
C ASN A 606 3.58 -27.12 -25.78
N GLY A 607 2.99 -26.19 -26.55
CA GLY A 607 2.13 -26.51 -27.69
C GLY A 607 0.64 -26.68 -27.38
N TYR A 608 0.22 -26.43 -26.15
CA TYR A 608 -1.18 -26.53 -25.75
C TYR A 608 -1.94 -25.21 -25.90
N THR A 609 -3.21 -25.31 -26.25
CA THR A 609 -4.18 -24.22 -26.11
C THR A 609 -4.80 -24.29 -24.72
N VAL A 610 -4.80 -23.16 -24.01
CA VAL A 610 -5.10 -23.11 -22.58
C VAL A 610 -6.15 -22.07 -22.26
N VAL A 611 -7.13 -22.46 -21.44
CA VAL A 611 -8.13 -21.58 -20.85
C VAL A 611 -8.00 -21.64 -19.32
N SER A 612 -7.61 -20.53 -18.70
CA SER A 612 -7.60 -20.41 -17.25
C SER A 612 -8.95 -19.90 -16.75
N LEU A 613 -9.68 -20.71 -15.97
CA LEU A 613 -10.98 -20.30 -15.46
C LEU A 613 -10.89 -19.18 -14.41
N ALA A 614 -9.70 -18.94 -13.82
CA ALA A 614 -9.44 -17.74 -13.02
C ALA A 614 -9.70 -16.43 -13.79
N LYS A 615 -9.52 -16.44 -15.12
CA LYS A 615 -9.62 -15.27 -16.00
C LYS A 615 -10.78 -15.32 -16.97
N ALA A 616 -11.40 -16.50 -17.15
CA ALA A 616 -12.48 -16.72 -18.10
C ALA A 616 -13.88 -16.48 -17.49
N LYS A 617 -13.99 -15.95 -16.28
CA LYS A 617 -15.28 -15.64 -15.64
C LYS A 617 -15.86 -14.34 -16.19
N THR A 618 -17.13 -14.36 -16.53
CA THR A 618 -17.93 -13.15 -16.72
C THR A 618 -18.28 -12.59 -15.35
N GLN A 619 -17.82 -11.38 -15.07
CA GLN A 619 -18.08 -10.71 -13.79
C GLN A 619 -19.51 -10.16 -13.76
N PHE A 620 -20.20 -10.31 -12.63
CA PHE A 620 -21.55 -9.78 -12.42
C PHE A 620 -21.58 -8.24 -12.34
N ILE A 621 -20.47 -7.64 -11.94
CA ILE A 621 -20.28 -6.19 -11.84
C ILE A 621 -18.98 -5.87 -12.58
N ASP A 622 -19.05 -4.92 -13.49
CA ASP A 622 -17.86 -4.42 -14.18
C ASP A 622 -16.92 -3.79 -13.14
N THR A 623 -15.72 -4.38 -13.00
CA THR A 623 -14.69 -3.91 -12.07
C THR A 623 -14.29 -2.46 -12.34
N ASP A 624 -14.43 -1.98 -13.58
CA ASP A 624 -14.21 -0.58 -13.92
C ASP A 624 -15.23 0.34 -13.25
N ILE A 625 -16.50 -0.07 -13.13
CA ILE A 625 -17.54 0.69 -12.43
C ILE A 625 -17.26 0.76 -10.93
N LEU A 626 -16.82 -0.34 -10.32
CA LEU A 626 -16.38 -0.36 -8.91
C LEU A 626 -15.20 0.58 -8.69
N ASN A 627 -14.21 0.57 -9.58
CA ASN A 627 -13.03 1.41 -9.48
C ASN A 627 -13.35 2.90 -9.57
N ILE A 628 -14.39 3.30 -10.32
CA ILE A 628 -14.86 4.70 -10.41
C ILE A 628 -15.26 5.25 -9.02
N VAL A 629 -15.81 4.43 -8.13
CA VAL A 629 -16.24 4.86 -6.79
C VAL A 629 -15.13 4.62 -5.75
N THR A 630 -14.48 3.46 -5.79
CA THR A 630 -13.54 3.05 -4.74
C THR A 630 -12.21 3.82 -4.83
N VAL A 631 -11.70 4.11 -6.02
CA VAL A 631 -10.41 4.81 -6.17
C VAL A 631 -10.48 6.24 -5.60
N PRO A 632 -11.46 7.09 -5.96
CA PRO A 632 -11.56 8.43 -5.37
C PRO A 632 -11.77 8.41 -3.85
N LEU A 633 -12.60 7.50 -3.34
CA LEU A 633 -12.82 7.34 -1.90
C LEU A 633 -11.52 6.99 -1.18
N ASN A 634 -10.74 6.06 -1.74
CA ASN A 634 -9.47 5.67 -1.16
C ASN A 634 -8.46 6.82 -1.17
N VAL A 635 -8.37 7.58 -2.26
CA VAL A 635 -7.56 8.80 -2.32
C VAL A 635 -8.00 9.80 -1.26
N ALA A 636 -9.31 10.00 -1.06
CA ALA A 636 -9.84 10.90 -0.04
C ALA A 636 -9.44 10.48 1.39
N ILE A 637 -9.45 9.18 1.69
CA ILE A 637 -8.98 8.63 2.97
C ILE A 637 -7.48 8.90 3.15
N VAL A 638 -6.64 8.60 2.16
CA VAL A 638 -5.18 8.88 2.23
C VAL A 638 -4.93 10.36 2.48
N VAL A 639 -5.66 11.24 1.78
CA VAL A 639 -5.59 12.70 1.97
C VAL A 639 -6.02 13.09 3.39
N GLY A 640 -7.10 12.51 3.91
CA GLY A 640 -7.57 12.72 5.28
C GLY A 640 -6.52 12.33 6.31
N ILE A 641 -5.92 11.14 6.17
CA ILE A 641 -4.86 10.64 7.04
C ILE A 641 -3.61 11.54 6.99
N PHE A 642 -3.26 12.01 5.79
CA PHE A 642 -2.18 12.99 5.62
C PHE A 642 -2.46 14.27 6.43
N PHE A 643 -3.67 14.82 6.39
CA PHE A 643 -3.99 16.03 7.14
C PHE A 643 -3.96 15.79 8.65
N ILE A 644 -4.49 14.67 9.13
CA ILE A 644 -4.42 14.29 10.55
C ILE A 644 -2.96 14.20 11.00
N CYS A 645 -2.13 13.45 10.29
CA CYS A 645 -0.70 13.31 10.58
C CYS A 645 0.01 14.67 10.53
N TYR A 646 -0.30 15.51 9.54
CA TYR A 646 0.24 16.86 9.43
C TYR A 646 -0.11 17.72 10.64
N PHE A 647 -1.35 17.70 11.12
CA PHE A 647 -1.75 18.46 12.30
C PHE A 647 -1.02 18.00 13.57
N VAL A 648 -0.93 16.69 13.77
CA VAL A 648 -0.22 16.12 14.93
C VAL A 648 1.28 16.44 14.86
N ILE A 649 1.94 16.18 13.73
CA ILE A 649 3.36 16.53 13.53
C ILE A 649 3.58 18.03 13.73
N ARG A 650 2.67 18.87 13.24
CA ARG A 650 2.74 20.32 13.43
C ARG A 650 2.64 20.72 14.91
N LEU A 651 1.78 20.08 15.71
CA LEU A 651 1.70 20.32 17.15
C LEU A 651 2.99 19.91 17.85
N ILE A 652 3.54 18.74 17.50
CA ILE A 652 4.80 18.24 18.06
C ILE A 652 5.95 19.18 17.72
N LEU A 653 6.07 19.60 16.47
CA LEU A 653 7.14 20.49 16.03
C LEU A 653 6.96 21.93 16.52
N ARG A 654 5.72 22.39 16.78
CA ARG A 654 5.47 23.68 17.44
C ARG A 654 6.14 23.73 18.82
N SER A 655 6.15 22.62 19.56
CA SER A 655 6.87 22.53 20.83
C SER A 655 8.42 22.61 20.69
N ARG A 656 8.94 22.63 19.47
CA ARG A 656 10.38 22.77 19.15
C ARG A 656 10.71 24.11 18.50
N SER A 657 9.76 25.04 18.44
CA SER A 657 9.95 26.33 17.78
C SER A 657 11.17 27.08 18.36
N THR A 658 11.31 27.06 19.69
CA THR A 658 12.44 27.67 20.42
C THR A 658 13.80 27.16 19.94
N TYR A 659 13.90 25.88 19.55
CA TYR A 659 15.14 25.32 19.00
C TYR A 659 15.49 25.93 17.64
N PHE A 660 14.51 26.00 16.73
CA PHE A 660 14.72 26.58 15.40
C PHE A 660 14.97 28.09 15.47
N SER A 661 14.29 28.78 16.39
CA SER A 661 14.54 30.18 16.73
C SER A 661 15.97 30.36 17.25
N THR A 662 16.40 29.50 18.18
CA THR A 662 17.78 29.48 18.68
C THR A 662 18.78 29.31 17.54
N LEU A 663 18.64 28.29 16.68
CA LEU A 663 19.52 28.05 15.53
C LEU A 663 19.63 29.27 14.60
N ARG A 664 18.52 29.96 14.37
CA ARG A 664 18.48 31.17 13.54
C ARG A 664 19.22 32.35 14.19
N LEU A 665 19.14 32.47 15.52
CA LEU A 665 19.92 33.43 16.29
C LEU A 665 21.43 33.10 16.26
N ILE A 666 21.81 31.82 16.16
CA ILE A 666 23.20 31.37 15.89
C ILE A 666 23.59 31.50 14.40
N CYS A 667 22.83 32.25 13.60
CA CYS A 667 23.15 32.59 12.22
C CYS A 667 23.08 31.42 11.22
N LEU A 668 22.29 30.38 11.54
CA LEU A 668 21.89 29.40 10.53
C LEU A 668 20.92 30.05 9.54
N ASP A 669 21.18 29.88 8.24
CA ASP A 669 20.26 30.38 7.22
C ASP A 669 18.98 29.53 7.16
N ILE A 670 17.88 30.16 6.75
CA ILE A 670 16.56 29.51 6.71
C ILE A 670 16.57 28.24 5.82
N ARG A 671 17.34 28.22 4.73
CA ARG A 671 17.37 27.06 3.83
C ARG A 671 18.04 25.87 4.51
N SER A 672 19.13 26.10 5.22
CA SER A 672 19.81 25.10 6.04
C SER A 672 18.92 24.57 7.17
N ILE A 673 18.16 25.44 7.86
CA ILE A 673 17.24 24.99 8.91
C ILE A 673 16.15 24.09 8.31
N LYS A 674 15.59 24.47 7.16
CA LYS A 674 14.61 23.66 6.41
C LYS A 674 15.16 22.28 6.06
N GLN A 675 16.40 22.23 5.57
CA GLN A 675 17.04 20.96 5.20
C GLN A 675 17.32 20.07 6.41
N ILE A 676 17.71 20.63 7.55
CA ILE A 676 17.86 19.86 8.80
C ILE A 676 16.52 19.24 9.21
N LEU A 677 15.43 20.01 9.15
CA LEU A 677 14.09 19.50 9.44
C LEU A 677 13.66 18.42 8.43
N ASP A 678 13.91 18.63 7.14
CA ASP A 678 13.63 17.64 6.09
C ASP A 678 14.35 16.32 6.41
N ILE A 679 15.64 16.38 6.76
CA ILE A 679 16.44 15.21 7.13
C ILE A 679 15.89 14.53 8.38
N GLU A 680 15.54 15.29 9.42
CA GLU A 680 14.97 14.73 10.65
C GLU A 680 13.69 13.93 10.37
N LEU A 681 12.74 14.51 9.62
CA LEU A 681 11.46 13.87 9.33
C LEU A 681 11.64 12.69 8.36
N ILE A 682 12.49 12.83 7.33
CA ILE A 682 12.83 11.75 6.41
C ILE A 682 13.48 10.58 7.16
N PHE A 683 14.36 10.86 8.12
CA PHE A 683 15.01 9.80 8.88
C PHE A 683 14.03 9.02 9.75
N ILE A 684 13.09 9.71 10.42
CA ILE A 684 12.07 9.04 11.25
C ILE A 684 11.11 8.21 10.39
N ILE A 685 10.67 8.71 9.24
CA ILE A 685 9.77 7.94 8.36
C ILE A 685 10.47 6.70 7.78
N ASN A 686 11.77 6.76 7.52
CA ASN A 686 12.54 5.58 7.12
C ASN A 686 12.54 4.52 8.23
N ILE A 687 12.82 4.91 9.48
CA ILE A 687 12.76 3.99 10.62
C ILE A 687 11.37 3.37 10.75
N ALA A 688 10.31 4.20 10.70
CA ALA A 688 8.93 3.73 10.79
C ALA A 688 8.58 2.73 9.67
N TYR A 689 8.93 3.07 8.43
CA TYR A 689 8.61 2.27 7.26
C TYR A 689 9.34 0.91 7.30
N PHE A 690 10.65 0.89 7.54
CA PHE A 690 11.40 -0.36 7.60
C PHE A 690 11.00 -1.24 8.79
N MET A 691 10.68 -0.63 9.94
CA MET A 691 10.12 -1.36 11.08
C MET A 691 8.78 -2.03 10.73
N LEU A 692 7.93 -1.32 10.00
CA LEU A 692 6.65 -1.85 9.54
C LEU A 692 6.81 -2.97 8.49
N VAL A 693 7.71 -2.81 7.51
CA VAL A 693 7.99 -3.86 6.51
C VAL A 693 8.56 -5.11 7.19
N ALA A 694 9.46 -4.96 8.16
CA ALA A 694 9.96 -6.07 8.95
C ALA A 694 8.83 -6.80 9.70
N PHE A 695 7.92 -6.04 10.33
CA PHE A 695 6.74 -6.59 10.98
C PHE A 695 5.84 -7.37 10.00
N ILE A 696 5.53 -6.80 8.84
CA ILE A 696 4.71 -7.46 7.81
C ILE A 696 5.39 -8.75 7.32
N ARG A 697 6.71 -8.73 7.16
CA ARG A 697 7.46 -9.92 6.74
C ARG A 697 7.37 -11.05 7.77
N LEU A 698 7.45 -10.73 9.07
CA LEU A 698 7.27 -11.71 10.16
C LEU A 698 5.87 -12.35 10.16
N VAL A 699 4.85 -11.57 9.80
CA VAL A 699 3.47 -12.05 9.62
C VAL A 699 3.38 -13.00 8.42
N GLN A 700 3.89 -12.59 7.25
CA GLN A 700 3.88 -13.42 6.02
C GLN A 700 4.66 -14.73 6.18
N THR A 701 5.76 -14.74 6.95
CA THR A 701 6.52 -15.97 7.26
C THR A 701 5.87 -16.83 8.33
N LYS A 702 4.65 -16.48 8.79
CA LYS A 702 3.90 -17.16 9.87
C LYS A 702 4.66 -17.28 11.19
N VAL A 703 5.67 -16.43 11.41
CA VAL A 703 6.36 -16.29 12.71
C VAL A 703 5.42 -15.63 13.72
N LEU A 704 4.63 -14.66 13.25
CA LEU A 704 3.50 -14.09 13.96
C LEU A 704 2.21 -14.59 13.29
N ASN A 705 1.48 -15.50 13.95
CA ASN A 705 0.28 -16.11 13.40
C ASN A 705 -0.95 -15.19 13.59
N ILE A 706 -1.11 -14.21 12.69
CA ILE A 706 -2.26 -13.32 12.62
C ILE A 706 -2.95 -13.55 11.28
N SER A 707 -3.87 -14.52 11.22
CA SER A 707 -4.50 -15.03 9.99
C SER A 707 -5.05 -13.93 9.08
N PHE A 708 -5.80 -12.97 9.63
CA PHE A 708 -6.35 -11.85 8.88
C PHE A 708 -5.29 -10.99 8.16
N LEU A 709 -4.13 -10.76 8.79
CA LEU A 709 -3.07 -9.96 8.19
C LEU A 709 -2.28 -10.74 7.13
N VAL A 710 -2.16 -12.07 7.28
CA VAL A 710 -1.53 -12.92 6.27
C VAL A 710 -2.32 -12.83 4.96
N GLU A 711 -3.65 -13.00 5.03
CA GLU A 711 -4.53 -12.92 3.86
C GLU A 711 -4.43 -11.56 3.15
N ILE A 712 -4.38 -10.46 3.90
CA ILE A 712 -4.29 -9.12 3.30
C ILE A 712 -2.93 -8.86 2.63
N PHE A 713 -1.84 -9.29 3.25
CA PHE A 713 -0.49 -8.98 2.76
C PHE A 713 0.03 -9.97 1.71
N ASP A 714 -0.59 -11.13 1.54
CA ASP A 714 -0.18 -12.12 0.52
C ASP A 714 -0.31 -11.58 -0.92
N PHE A 715 -1.13 -10.55 -1.14
CA PHE A 715 -1.32 -9.91 -2.44
C PHE A 715 -0.30 -8.80 -2.77
N ILE A 716 0.57 -8.42 -1.82
CA ILE A 716 1.57 -7.38 -2.02
C ILE A 716 2.89 -7.98 -2.52
N LYS A 717 3.34 -7.54 -3.70
CA LYS A 717 4.62 -7.88 -4.31
C LYS A 717 5.73 -6.96 -3.81
N ILE A 718 6.99 -7.38 -3.96
CA ILE A 718 8.15 -6.58 -3.52
C ILE A 718 8.22 -5.19 -4.19
N GLN A 719 7.76 -5.09 -5.44
CA GLN A 719 7.70 -3.84 -6.19
C GLN A 719 6.71 -2.84 -5.58
N ASP A 720 5.61 -3.33 -5.02
CA ASP A 720 4.58 -2.48 -4.40
C ASP A 720 5.14 -1.79 -3.14
N TYR A 721 5.96 -2.50 -2.35
CA TYR A 721 6.65 -1.89 -1.21
C TYR A 721 7.52 -0.71 -1.65
N ILE A 722 8.27 -0.85 -2.75
CA ILE A 722 9.10 0.26 -3.27
C ILE A 722 8.23 1.47 -3.65
N ILE A 723 7.09 1.25 -4.31
CA ILE A 723 6.15 2.32 -4.67
C ILE A 723 5.59 2.99 -3.41
N LEU A 724 5.14 2.20 -2.43
CA LEU A 724 4.59 2.69 -1.17
C LEU A 724 5.63 3.47 -0.36
N TYR A 725 6.89 3.03 -0.38
CA TYR A 725 8.01 3.76 0.22
C TYR A 725 8.15 5.16 -0.38
N VAL A 726 8.17 5.26 -1.72
CA VAL A 726 8.26 6.55 -2.42
C VAL A 726 7.09 7.46 -2.05
N ILE A 727 5.86 6.94 -2.01
CA ILE A 727 4.67 7.70 -1.61
C ILE A 727 4.82 8.25 -0.19
N VAL A 728 5.18 7.39 0.76
CA VAL A 728 5.27 7.75 2.18
C VAL A 728 6.40 8.76 2.43
N VAL A 729 7.54 8.63 1.75
CA VAL A 729 8.64 9.62 1.81
C VAL A 729 8.21 10.96 1.19
N CYS A 730 7.51 10.94 0.06
CA CYS A 730 6.94 12.15 -0.55
C CYS A 730 5.97 12.87 0.40
N LEU A 731 5.08 12.13 1.08
CA LEU A 731 4.17 12.70 2.07
C LEU A 731 4.93 13.36 3.23
N ALA A 732 5.96 12.69 3.77
CA ALA A 732 6.81 13.25 4.82
C ALA A 732 7.52 14.54 4.38
N TYR A 733 8.02 14.57 3.14
CA TYR A 733 8.64 15.77 2.56
C TYR A 733 7.64 16.93 2.41
N ILE A 734 6.41 16.67 1.94
CA ILE A 734 5.35 17.68 1.84
C ILE A 734 4.99 18.23 3.24
N ILE A 735 4.88 17.35 4.25
CA ILE A 735 4.64 17.75 5.65
C ILE A 735 5.72 18.71 6.12
N SER A 736 6.99 18.36 5.90
CA SER A 736 8.14 19.20 6.27
C SER A 736 8.09 20.58 5.61
N ARG A 737 7.81 20.61 4.30
CA ARG A 737 7.72 21.86 3.52
C ARG A 737 6.57 22.75 3.98
N LYS A 738 5.39 22.18 4.27
CA LYS A 738 4.25 22.93 4.81
C LYS A 738 4.55 23.51 6.18
N PHE A 739 5.16 22.73 7.06
CA PHE A 739 5.52 23.19 8.41
C PHE A 739 6.56 24.32 8.36
N SER A 740 7.66 24.11 7.62
CA SER A 740 8.74 25.08 7.56
C SER A 740 8.34 26.40 6.90
N LYS A 741 7.45 26.40 5.90
CA LYS A 741 6.93 27.65 5.31
C LYS A 741 6.23 28.53 6.35
N LYS A 742 5.54 27.93 7.32
CA LYS A 742 4.85 28.67 8.38
C LYS A 742 5.81 29.17 9.47
N LEU A 743 6.83 28.39 9.81
CA LEU A 743 7.76 28.72 10.89
C LEU A 743 8.70 29.90 10.55
N PHE A 744 9.03 30.11 9.27
CA PHE A 744 10.02 31.12 8.86
C PHE A 744 9.43 32.34 8.13
N LYS A 745 8.20 32.75 8.43
CA LYS A 745 7.53 33.88 7.72
C LYS A 745 8.05 35.27 8.12
N LYS A 746 8.69 35.42 9.30
CA LYS A 746 9.09 36.72 9.87
C LYS A 746 10.61 36.80 10.16
N SER A 747 11.13 37.95 10.59
CA SER A 747 12.54 38.15 10.99
C SER A 747 12.93 37.30 12.21
N ALA A 748 14.23 37.11 12.49
CA ALA A 748 14.67 36.27 13.61
C ALA A 748 14.12 36.77 14.97
N MET A 749 14.15 38.09 15.21
CA MET A 749 13.66 38.67 16.45
C MET A 749 12.12 38.69 16.55
N SER A 750 11.42 38.89 15.43
CA SER A 750 9.95 38.80 15.43
C SER A 750 9.44 37.38 15.58
N THR A 751 10.15 36.37 15.08
CA THR A 751 9.88 34.96 15.39
C THR A 751 10.11 34.67 16.87
N PHE A 752 11.18 35.20 17.48
CA PHE A 752 11.46 35.02 18.90
C PHE A 752 10.38 35.67 19.80
N ARG A 753 9.96 36.91 19.50
CA ARG A 753 8.93 37.65 20.26
C ARG A 753 7.50 37.06 20.15
N GLU A 754 7.22 36.19 19.18
CA GLU A 754 5.92 35.47 19.10
C GLU A 754 5.92 34.15 19.87
N GLU A 755 7.09 33.68 20.29
CA GLU A 755 7.28 32.37 20.95
C GLU A 755 7.52 32.48 22.46
N VAL A 756 7.97 33.65 22.93
CA VAL A 756 8.00 34.07 24.35
C VAL A 756 6.71 34.80 24.65
#